data_AF-A0A4V1BJ57-F1
#
_entry.id   AF-A0A4V1BJ57-F1
#
_cell.length_a   1.000
_cell.length_b   1.000
_cell.length_c   1.000
_cell.angle_alpha   90.00
_cell.angle_beta   90.00
_cell.angle_gamma   90.00
#
_symmetry.space_group_name_H-M   'P 1'
#
loop_
_entity.id
_entity.type
_entity.pdbx_description
1 polymer ?
#
loop_
_entity_poly.entity_id
_entity_poly.type
_entity_poly.pdbx_seq_one_letter_code
_entity_poly.pdbx_strand_id
1 'polypeptide(L)'
;MFTEIQMSSEAFGGILRSRLQAIPICPDDNDLLNRQGERVVIDRIVVAGETEVQRERRLDAAGNAIHAATQLVWIFSPTNLFNITVPYVQVRQLVELHQVRVADLEASGDAATPPLEAIPLHIVVNCALEPTHPHGIGSAGPVRLSYALSHVEFGPALALLSPAHRAGIEARIASLVPPTTEVDLGAISRVLGRPMAAVNAGLACDPNGTFVALRIEFDVPRGQPDVNQAFFMGGPTRRLGDRGWALIADARLLVQESTRRIGDALSSQPKVRRRWGPNVTWRANAATLEARVGIEMVDACPFFVDDIDVDVEATIRASFSVDPAQPNVLQNDYRLHGGPSNHLETIACAVTAALLWPFMGPVILRDQPAGTGIAAYSVGLALGPIGTFSALLGIIYSQSLEEDISRSLGANCQKLNDEHYQCRDPLDLRLPFPGGATVRLQLTHVEGAPEGLVMSGPVQSAPPRPAAIEVESSPFGWQIYGSCRSSTGGRGGFNVVYTANVRVVASTGAQVCRVAVIDTPEHFEIHQRGDTWWIRPRLDEHGRVHPSAVFPARLRVVTSAGVRIITLGNFVAITPEEAARQEQLRESFDRMCQIWRDSITTRVHALPKGPSGPIEEPGWRPEVLWQVVVRDLEPDRSLEIASPDGRRLVTAHPTERGVIHATLFMTDEASPEALVLRLSGDTGSRAVVSGTQTTFEPQSTLEVAGEVRSMTFEGAGADRRLIVVDERAETTWNVASPGAPVLLRRAAAPEIQDELLISDGRRLGVEISPEVEAKIRRLSVGEDVRTATLPRVGGLGSSALLPREAGWSLFDLSSADLREMQHFDEDPRVSHAALGGDLMARFDATRGSIGLFRVAQVGEIHAPAE
;
A
#
# COMPACT_ATOMS: atom_id res chain seq x y z
N MET A 1 -30.13 -2.01 12.57
CA MET A 1 -28.84 -1.74 13.25
C MET A 1 -27.89 -1.17 12.23
N PHE A 2 -27.40 0.04 12.47
CA PHE A 2 -26.56 0.73 11.49
C PHE A 2 -25.36 1.44 12.11
N THR A 3 -24.42 1.80 11.24
CA THR A 3 -23.44 2.85 11.48
C THR A 3 -23.65 3.92 10.40
N GLU A 4 -23.59 5.19 10.80
CA GLU A 4 -23.68 6.31 9.87
C GLU A 4 -22.50 7.26 10.03
N ILE A 5 -21.85 7.61 8.93
CA ILE A 5 -20.82 8.66 8.89
C ILE A 5 -21.41 9.86 8.17
N GLN A 6 -21.40 11.02 8.81
CA GLN A 6 -21.73 12.29 8.20
C GLN A 6 -20.46 13.10 7.93
N MET A 7 -20.43 13.78 6.79
CA MET A 7 -19.36 14.71 6.42
C MET A 7 -19.97 16.00 5.91
N SER A 8 -19.37 17.14 6.26
CA SER A 8 -19.70 18.41 5.60
C SER A 8 -19.52 18.29 4.09
N SER A 9 -20.27 19.08 3.32
CA SER A 9 -20.11 19.14 1.87
C SER A 9 -18.69 19.54 1.46
N GLU A 10 -18.05 20.43 2.21
CA GLU A 10 -16.64 20.81 2.00
C GLU A 10 -15.70 19.61 2.22
N ALA A 11 -15.86 18.86 3.31
CA ALA A 11 -15.02 17.69 3.57
C ALA A 11 -15.21 16.59 2.52
N PHE A 12 -16.47 16.25 2.21
CA PHE A 12 -16.79 15.22 1.22
C PHE A 12 -16.36 15.64 -0.20
N GLY A 13 -16.63 16.89 -0.57
CA GLY A 13 -16.20 17.49 -1.84
C GLY A 13 -14.68 17.55 -1.96
N GLY A 14 -14.00 17.94 -0.88
CA GLY A 14 -12.54 17.93 -0.81
C GLY A 14 -11.92 16.54 -1.04
N ILE A 15 -12.52 15.50 -0.48
CA ILE A 15 -12.12 14.10 -0.71
C ILE A 15 -12.25 13.74 -2.20
N LEU A 16 -13.40 14.04 -2.83
CA LEU A 16 -13.58 13.74 -4.24
C LEU A 16 -12.63 14.56 -5.11
N ARG A 17 -12.46 15.85 -4.82
CA ARG A 17 -11.54 16.75 -5.50
C ARG A 17 -10.11 16.21 -5.47
N SER A 18 -9.62 15.78 -4.31
CA SER A 18 -8.29 15.16 -4.19
C SER A 18 -8.18 13.87 -5.02
N ARG A 19 -9.25 13.06 -5.09
CA ARG A 19 -9.28 11.88 -5.96
C ARG A 19 -9.21 12.25 -7.43
N LEU A 20 -9.97 13.27 -7.86
CA LEU A 20 -9.97 13.76 -9.23
C LEU A 20 -8.60 14.32 -9.63
N GLN A 21 -7.93 15.05 -8.73
CA GLN A 21 -6.57 15.57 -8.94
C GLN A 21 -5.52 14.47 -9.04
N ALA A 22 -5.75 13.31 -8.40
CA ALA A 22 -4.87 12.16 -8.50
C ALA A 22 -5.08 11.35 -9.79
N ILE A 23 -6.17 11.59 -10.56
CA ILE A 23 -6.36 10.96 -11.86
C ILE A 23 -5.47 11.69 -12.85
N PRO A 24 -4.47 11.03 -13.44
CA PRO A 24 -3.60 11.69 -14.37
C PRO A 24 -4.30 11.83 -15.73
N ILE A 25 -4.67 13.06 -16.05
CA ILE A 25 -5.50 13.37 -17.22
C ILE A 25 -4.61 13.53 -18.44
N CYS A 26 -4.72 12.62 -19.39
CA CYS A 26 -3.97 12.65 -20.63
C CYS A 26 -4.88 13.05 -21.80
N PRO A 27 -5.03 14.35 -22.11
CA PRO A 27 -5.75 14.76 -23.30
C PRO A 27 -4.94 14.39 -24.56
N ASP A 28 -5.07 13.15 -25.01
CA ASP A 28 -4.46 12.67 -26.26
C ASP A 28 -5.50 12.66 -27.38
N ASP A 29 -5.47 13.65 -28.29
CA ASP A 29 -5.72 13.50 -29.75
C ASP A 29 -5.83 14.86 -30.47
N ASN A 30 -5.80 14.75 -31.80
CA ASN A 30 -5.85 15.76 -32.87
C ASN A 30 -6.53 17.09 -32.55
N ASP A 31 -5.92 18.14 -33.08
CA ASP A 31 -6.27 19.54 -32.86
C ASP A 31 -7.77 19.81 -33.05
N LEU A 32 -8.35 20.44 -32.04
CA LEU A 32 -9.70 20.98 -32.09
C LEU A 32 -9.67 22.29 -32.89
N LEU A 33 -10.80 22.65 -33.51
CA LEU A 33 -10.96 23.98 -34.08
C LEU A 33 -11.69 24.85 -33.07
N ASN A 34 -11.08 25.97 -32.68
CA ASN A 34 -11.79 26.99 -31.91
C ASN A 34 -12.81 27.72 -32.81
N ARG A 35 -13.56 28.67 -32.23
CA ARG A 35 -14.59 29.43 -32.95
C ARG A 35 -14.07 30.25 -34.14
N GLN A 36 -12.82 30.70 -34.04
CA GLN A 36 -12.12 31.46 -35.06
C GLN A 36 -11.55 30.54 -36.15
N GLY A 37 -11.73 29.21 -36.03
CA GLY A 37 -11.19 28.22 -36.95
C GLY A 37 -9.71 27.94 -36.73
N GLU A 38 -9.12 28.38 -35.62
CA GLU A 38 -7.74 28.10 -35.27
C GLU A 38 -7.61 26.70 -34.66
N ARG A 39 -6.49 26.01 -34.98
CA ARG A 39 -6.14 24.73 -34.38
C ARG A 39 -5.67 24.93 -32.95
N VAL A 40 -6.40 24.37 -32.00
CA VAL A 40 -6.09 24.38 -30.57
C VAL A 40 -5.99 22.96 -30.03
N VAL A 41 -5.25 22.78 -28.95
CA VAL A 41 -5.24 21.52 -28.20
C VAL A 41 -5.60 21.78 -26.76
N ILE A 42 -6.16 20.77 -26.10
CA ILE A 42 -6.34 20.78 -24.65
C ILE A 42 -4.95 20.54 -24.05
N ASP A 43 -4.35 21.57 -23.47
CA ASP A 43 -3.04 21.50 -22.82
C ASP A 43 -3.14 20.64 -21.56
N ARG A 44 -4.04 21.03 -20.66
CA ARG A 44 -4.27 20.36 -19.38
C ARG A 44 -5.67 20.63 -18.86
N ILE A 45 -6.10 19.79 -17.92
CA ILE A 45 -7.34 19.96 -17.17
C ILE A 45 -6.96 20.13 -15.70
N VAL A 46 -7.35 21.24 -15.10
CA VAL A 46 -7.03 21.59 -13.71
C VAL A 46 -8.31 21.50 -12.88
N VAL A 47 -8.31 20.66 -11.85
CA VAL A 47 -9.42 20.56 -10.90
C VAL A 47 -9.32 21.72 -9.91
N ALA A 48 -10.26 22.66 -9.98
CA ALA A 48 -10.27 23.87 -9.19
C ALA A 48 -10.71 23.64 -7.73
N GLY A 49 -10.61 24.68 -6.91
CA GLY A 49 -10.95 24.61 -5.48
C GLY A 49 -12.46 24.50 -5.20
N GLU A 50 -13.31 24.97 -6.11
CA GLU A 50 -14.76 25.02 -5.87
C GLU A 50 -15.42 23.65 -6.07
N THR A 51 -16.06 23.15 -5.02
CA THR A 51 -16.81 21.90 -5.04
C THR A 51 -18.16 22.10 -4.34
N GLU A 52 -19.23 21.67 -4.98
CA GLU A 52 -20.59 21.71 -4.44
C GLU A 52 -21.14 20.28 -4.34
N VAL A 53 -21.86 20.01 -3.25
CA VAL A 53 -22.64 18.77 -3.09
C VAL A 53 -24.10 19.11 -3.26
N GLN A 54 -24.82 18.30 -4.03
CA GLN A 54 -26.26 18.49 -4.23
C GLN A 54 -26.97 17.15 -4.37
N ARG A 55 -28.30 17.18 -4.30
CA ARG A 55 -29.12 16.05 -4.77
C ARG A 55 -29.15 16.02 -6.27
N GLU A 56 -29.40 14.84 -6.81
CA GLU A 56 -29.45 14.62 -8.24
C GLU A 56 -30.25 15.68 -8.99
N ARG A 57 -29.54 16.37 -9.88
CA ARG A 57 -30.09 17.18 -10.95
C ARG A 57 -29.66 16.60 -12.28
N ARG A 58 -30.53 16.75 -13.27
CA ARG A 58 -30.26 16.39 -14.67
C ARG A 58 -30.54 17.59 -15.55
N LEU A 59 -29.89 17.66 -16.69
CA LEU A 59 -30.21 18.65 -17.71
C LEU A 59 -31.47 18.20 -18.46
N ASP A 60 -32.44 19.11 -18.61
CA ASP A 60 -33.56 18.92 -19.54
C ASP A 60 -33.09 19.11 -21.00
N ALA A 61 -34.00 18.94 -21.97
CA ALA A 61 -33.69 19.12 -23.39
C ALA A 61 -33.22 20.54 -23.75
N ALA A 62 -33.52 21.53 -22.90
CA ALA A 62 -33.10 22.92 -23.04
C ALA A 62 -31.79 23.22 -22.29
N GLY A 63 -31.22 22.23 -21.58
CA GLY A 63 -29.99 22.38 -20.81
C GLY A 63 -30.19 22.97 -19.40
N ASN A 64 -31.41 23.04 -18.88
CA ASN A 64 -31.67 23.50 -17.53
C ASN A 64 -31.56 22.35 -16.51
N ALA A 65 -30.92 22.62 -15.37
CA ALA A 65 -30.84 21.66 -14.27
C ALA A 65 -32.21 21.51 -13.57
N ILE A 66 -32.77 20.30 -13.61
CA ILE A 66 -34.02 19.95 -12.94
C ILE A 66 -33.79 18.82 -11.92
N HIS A 67 -34.57 18.79 -10.85
CA HIS A 67 -34.52 17.70 -9.87
C HIS A 67 -34.82 16.35 -10.52
N ALA A 68 -34.07 15.32 -10.10
CA ALA A 68 -34.23 13.96 -10.59
C ALA A 68 -34.10 12.94 -9.45
N ALA A 69 -34.57 11.73 -9.74
CA ALA A 69 -34.35 10.55 -8.93
C ALA A 69 -34.22 9.38 -9.91
N THR A 70 -32.99 8.96 -10.19
CA THR A 70 -32.72 7.88 -11.15
C THR A 70 -31.93 6.72 -10.56
N GLN A 71 -31.45 6.84 -9.32
CA GLN A 71 -30.77 5.74 -8.64
C GLN A 71 -31.79 4.67 -8.22
N LEU A 72 -31.60 3.44 -8.66
CA LEU A 72 -32.38 2.29 -8.19
C LEU A 72 -31.69 1.67 -6.98
N VAL A 73 -32.31 1.77 -5.80
CA VAL A 73 -31.79 1.19 -4.55
C VAL A 73 -32.63 0.00 -4.15
N TRP A 74 -31.98 -1.14 -3.93
CA TRP A 74 -32.60 -2.34 -3.37
C TRP A 74 -32.55 -2.29 -1.84
N ILE A 75 -33.69 -2.50 -1.21
CA ILE A 75 -33.85 -2.49 0.24
C ILE A 75 -34.35 -3.84 0.69
N PHE A 76 -33.54 -4.51 1.49
CA PHE A 76 -33.92 -5.71 2.20
C PHE A 76 -34.65 -5.35 3.50
N SER A 77 -35.77 -6.03 3.72
CA SER A 77 -36.43 -6.12 5.01
C SER A 77 -36.65 -7.60 5.37
N PRO A 78 -36.81 -7.96 6.65
CA PRO A 78 -36.99 -9.36 7.05
C PRO A 78 -38.19 -10.05 6.42
N THR A 79 -39.17 -9.28 5.94
CA THR A 79 -40.43 -9.78 5.37
C THR A 79 -40.53 -9.60 3.86
N ASN A 80 -39.70 -8.75 3.26
CA ASN A 80 -39.79 -8.43 1.83
C ASN A 80 -38.48 -7.84 1.29
N LEU A 81 -38.25 -8.04 0.00
CA LEU A 81 -37.26 -7.32 -0.78
C LEU A 81 -37.99 -6.39 -1.74
N PHE A 82 -37.67 -5.11 -1.72
CA PHE A 82 -38.25 -4.14 -2.64
C PHE A 82 -37.19 -3.18 -3.13
N ASN A 83 -37.48 -2.46 -4.21
CA ASN A 83 -36.63 -1.39 -4.69
C ASN A 83 -37.38 -0.07 -4.64
N ILE A 84 -36.60 1.00 -4.54
CA ILE A 84 -37.09 2.38 -4.64
C ILE A 84 -36.18 3.15 -5.59
N THR A 85 -36.76 4.10 -6.32
CA THR A 85 -35.98 5.05 -7.12
C THR A 85 -35.77 6.32 -6.30
N VAL A 86 -34.51 6.73 -6.15
CA VAL A 86 -34.08 7.84 -5.30
C VAL A 86 -33.07 8.73 -6.02
N PRO A 87 -32.84 9.97 -5.56
CA PRO A 87 -31.78 10.82 -6.09
C PRO A 87 -30.39 10.28 -5.73
N TYR A 88 -29.47 10.28 -6.70
CA TYR A 88 -28.05 10.24 -6.40
C TYR A 88 -27.61 11.42 -5.53
N VAL A 89 -26.55 11.23 -4.74
CA VAL A 89 -25.74 12.36 -4.27
C VAL A 89 -24.82 12.77 -5.41
N GLN A 90 -24.89 14.03 -5.80
CA GLN A 90 -24.05 14.59 -6.84
C GLN A 90 -22.97 15.48 -6.24
N VAL A 91 -21.76 15.34 -6.75
CA VAL A 91 -20.69 16.30 -6.51
C VAL A 91 -20.43 17.05 -7.81
N ARG A 92 -20.62 18.36 -7.75
CA ARG A 92 -20.42 19.30 -8.83
C ARG A 92 -19.07 19.97 -8.60
N GLN A 93 -18.09 19.61 -9.43
CA GLN A 93 -16.70 20.04 -9.29
C GLN A 93 -16.34 20.98 -10.43
N LEU A 94 -15.83 22.17 -10.09
CA LEU A 94 -15.27 23.08 -11.08
C LEU A 94 -13.95 22.54 -11.64
N VAL A 95 -13.82 22.55 -12.95
CA VAL A 95 -12.61 22.16 -13.67
C VAL A 95 -12.31 23.23 -14.70
N GLU A 96 -11.04 23.57 -14.84
CA GLU A 96 -10.55 24.52 -15.82
C GLU A 96 -9.87 23.75 -16.94
N LEU A 97 -10.42 23.88 -18.14
CA LEU A 97 -9.85 23.29 -19.34
C LEU A 97 -8.97 24.34 -20.00
N HIS A 98 -7.66 24.13 -19.95
CA HIS A 98 -6.68 25.03 -20.56
C HIS A 98 -6.48 24.64 -22.02
N GLN A 99 -6.72 25.59 -22.92
CA GLN A 99 -6.45 25.42 -24.34
C GLN A 99 -5.23 26.24 -24.75
N VAL A 100 -4.47 25.72 -25.69
CA VAL A 100 -3.32 26.42 -26.30
C VAL A 100 -3.41 26.29 -27.81
N ARG A 101 -2.96 27.32 -28.54
CA ARG A 101 -2.86 27.22 -30.00
C ARG A 101 -1.70 26.31 -30.36
N VAL A 102 -1.88 25.52 -31.41
CA VAL A 102 -0.79 24.67 -31.92
C VAL A 102 0.44 25.50 -32.31
N ALA A 103 0.22 26.70 -32.87
CA ALA A 103 1.29 27.62 -33.20
C ALA A 103 2.08 28.12 -31.96
N ASP A 104 1.42 28.30 -30.81
CA ASP A 104 2.09 28.74 -29.57
C ASP A 104 2.90 27.59 -28.96
N LEU A 105 2.41 26.35 -29.06
CA LEU A 105 3.16 25.15 -28.68
C LEU A 105 4.44 25.01 -29.52
N GLU A 106 4.34 25.23 -30.82
CA GLU A 106 5.49 25.20 -31.73
C GLU A 106 6.52 26.29 -31.40
N ALA A 107 6.05 27.49 -31.06
CA ALA A 107 6.93 28.59 -30.65
C ALA A 107 7.59 28.37 -29.28
N SER A 108 6.91 27.68 -28.36
CA SER A 108 7.41 27.45 -26.99
C SER A 108 8.36 26.26 -26.87
N GLY A 109 8.28 25.29 -27.78
CA GLY A 109 9.17 24.13 -27.78
C GLY A 109 8.97 23.21 -26.57
N ASP A 110 10.03 23.05 -25.78
CA ASP A 110 10.07 22.28 -24.54
C ASP A 110 9.52 23.04 -23.31
N ALA A 111 9.45 24.37 -23.39
CA ALA A 111 8.92 25.21 -22.33
C ALA A 111 7.39 25.14 -22.21
N ALA A 112 6.88 25.44 -21.01
CA ALA A 112 5.46 25.53 -20.77
C ALA A 112 4.80 26.67 -21.54
N THR A 113 3.80 26.35 -22.36
CA THR A 113 3.03 27.34 -23.10
C THR A 113 1.93 27.93 -22.22
N PRO A 114 1.82 29.27 -22.13
CA PRO A 114 0.69 29.91 -21.47
C PRO A 114 -0.64 29.52 -22.15
N PRO A 115 -1.71 29.27 -21.38
CA PRO A 115 -3.02 28.98 -21.96
C PRO A 115 -3.53 30.18 -22.77
N LEU A 116 -4.06 29.92 -23.96
CA LEU A 116 -4.83 30.89 -24.75
C LEU A 116 -6.11 31.28 -24.00
N GLU A 117 -6.80 30.27 -23.50
CA GLU A 117 -8.06 30.40 -22.77
C GLU A 117 -8.15 29.30 -21.70
N ALA A 118 -8.70 29.65 -20.55
CA ALA A 118 -9.12 28.70 -19.53
C ALA A 118 -10.65 28.67 -19.53
N ILE A 119 -11.23 27.54 -19.91
CA ILE A 119 -12.67 27.38 -20.01
C ILE A 119 -13.17 26.74 -18.70
N PRO A 120 -13.90 27.49 -17.85
CA PRO A 120 -14.49 26.93 -16.64
C PRO A 120 -15.70 26.07 -17.01
N LEU A 121 -15.70 24.83 -16.52
CA LEU A 121 -16.81 23.89 -16.69
C LEU A 121 -17.02 23.12 -15.39
N HIS A 122 -18.25 22.67 -15.12
CA HIS A 122 -18.51 21.83 -13.96
C HIS A 122 -18.72 20.39 -14.40
N ILE A 123 -18.00 19.48 -13.77
CA ILE A 123 -18.25 18.04 -13.91
C ILE A 123 -19.15 17.61 -12.77
N VAL A 124 -20.25 16.95 -13.12
CA VAL A 124 -21.23 16.47 -12.14
C VAL A 124 -21.08 14.97 -12.03
N VAL A 125 -20.63 14.50 -10.87
CA VAL A 125 -20.37 13.09 -10.59
C VAL A 125 -21.47 12.56 -9.68
N ASN A 126 -22.21 11.55 -10.15
CA ASN A 126 -23.12 10.77 -9.34
C ASN A 126 -22.29 9.86 -8.41
N CYS A 127 -22.60 9.90 -7.12
CA CYS A 127 -22.01 9.06 -6.09
C CYS A 127 -23.10 8.16 -5.51
N ALA A 128 -22.77 6.87 -5.32
CA ALA A 128 -23.68 5.89 -4.73
C ALA A 128 -22.94 4.95 -3.78
N LEU A 129 -23.62 4.53 -2.71
CA LEU A 129 -23.12 3.57 -1.74
C LEU A 129 -24.05 2.35 -1.76
N GLU A 130 -23.53 1.20 -2.17
CA GLU A 130 -24.34 -0.01 -2.39
C GLU A 130 -23.67 -1.24 -1.77
N PRO A 131 -24.43 -2.13 -1.11
CA PRO A 131 -23.91 -3.42 -0.70
C PRO A 131 -23.74 -4.32 -1.93
N THR A 132 -22.69 -5.15 -1.92
CA THR A 132 -22.56 -6.25 -2.88
C THR A 132 -23.27 -7.47 -2.35
N HIS A 133 -23.96 -8.19 -3.23
CA HIS A 133 -24.79 -9.33 -2.87
C HIS A 133 -24.23 -10.62 -3.50
N PRO A 134 -23.10 -11.15 -2.99
CA PRO A 134 -22.36 -12.24 -3.64
C PRO A 134 -23.14 -13.56 -3.73
N HIS A 135 -24.17 -13.75 -2.90
CA HIS A 135 -25.03 -14.95 -2.90
C HIS A 135 -26.48 -14.65 -3.29
N GLY A 136 -26.72 -13.53 -3.99
CA GLY A 136 -28.05 -13.08 -4.42
C GLY A 136 -28.64 -11.99 -3.52
N ILE A 137 -29.68 -11.32 -4.00
CA ILE A 137 -30.25 -10.11 -3.38
C ILE A 137 -30.77 -10.45 -1.96
N GLY A 138 -30.31 -9.70 -0.95
CA GLY A 138 -30.58 -9.98 0.47
C GLY A 138 -29.49 -10.77 1.19
N SER A 139 -28.47 -11.26 0.48
CA SER A 139 -27.22 -11.73 1.10
C SER A 139 -26.37 -10.54 1.52
N ALA A 140 -25.89 -10.55 2.76
CA ALA A 140 -25.04 -9.50 3.26
C ALA A 140 -23.66 -9.58 2.54
N GLY A 141 -23.08 -8.43 2.17
CA GLY A 141 -21.74 -8.40 1.58
C GLY A 141 -21.01 -7.06 1.74
N PRO A 142 -19.79 -6.91 1.18
CA PRO A 142 -19.02 -5.68 1.29
C PRO A 142 -19.72 -4.51 0.61
N VAL A 143 -19.46 -3.29 1.08
CA VAL A 143 -20.08 -2.07 0.56
C VAL A 143 -19.16 -1.42 -0.46
N ARG A 144 -19.71 -0.91 -1.55
CA ARG A 144 -18.99 -0.19 -2.60
C ARG A 144 -19.46 1.25 -2.68
N LEU A 145 -18.51 2.18 -2.70
CA LEU A 145 -18.72 3.57 -3.06
C LEU A 145 -18.37 3.73 -4.55
N SER A 146 -19.38 3.90 -5.38
CA SER A 146 -19.26 4.02 -6.82
C SER A 146 -19.40 5.49 -7.27
N TYR A 147 -18.75 5.78 -8.39
CA TYR A 147 -18.75 7.10 -9.02
C TYR A 147 -19.11 6.92 -10.50
N ALA A 148 -19.93 7.83 -11.02
CA ALA A 148 -20.25 7.88 -12.44
C ALA A 148 -20.37 9.33 -12.89
N LEU A 149 -19.82 9.68 -14.06
CA LEU A 149 -20.08 10.97 -14.66
C LEU A 149 -21.57 11.04 -15.01
N SER A 150 -22.27 12.04 -14.47
CA SER A 150 -23.67 12.31 -14.80
C SER A 150 -23.76 13.13 -16.09
N HIS A 151 -23.13 14.30 -16.08
CA HIS A 151 -23.10 15.24 -17.19
C HIS A 151 -22.00 16.28 -16.96
N VAL A 152 -21.74 17.07 -18.00
CA VAL A 152 -20.85 18.24 -17.95
C VAL A 152 -21.69 19.50 -18.13
N GLU A 153 -21.62 20.42 -17.18
CA GLU A 153 -22.22 21.73 -17.30
C GLU A 153 -21.21 22.70 -17.92
N PHE A 154 -21.44 23.04 -19.18
CA PHE A 154 -20.61 24.01 -19.91
C PHE A 154 -20.88 25.47 -19.50
N GLY A 155 -21.97 25.75 -18.77
CA GLY A 155 -22.32 27.10 -18.35
C GLY A 155 -22.31 28.11 -19.51
N PRO A 156 -21.69 29.29 -19.37
CA PRO A 156 -21.55 30.27 -20.45
C PRO A 156 -20.82 29.72 -21.69
N ALA A 157 -19.91 28.76 -21.52
CA ALA A 157 -19.21 28.09 -22.63
C ALA A 157 -20.13 27.18 -23.46
N LEU A 158 -21.39 26.97 -23.05
CA LEU A 158 -22.35 26.24 -23.88
C LEU A 158 -22.63 26.98 -25.19
N ALA A 159 -22.80 28.30 -25.12
CA ALA A 159 -22.92 29.16 -26.32
C ALA A 159 -21.57 29.20 -27.05
N LEU A 160 -20.48 29.27 -26.26
CA LEU A 160 -19.06 29.02 -26.52
C LEU A 160 -18.69 28.03 -27.64
N LEU A 161 -19.26 26.84 -27.54
CA LEU A 161 -18.65 25.66 -28.15
C LEU A 161 -19.61 25.01 -29.16
N SER A 162 -19.06 24.59 -30.30
CA SER A 162 -19.84 23.82 -31.27
C SER A 162 -20.25 22.46 -30.68
N PRO A 163 -21.34 21.83 -31.15
CA PRO A 163 -21.77 20.52 -30.65
C PRO A 163 -20.68 19.45 -30.74
N ALA A 164 -19.91 19.43 -31.82
CA ALA A 164 -18.80 18.50 -32.00
C ALA A 164 -17.65 18.75 -31.00
N HIS A 165 -17.34 20.02 -30.71
CA HIS A 165 -16.33 20.40 -29.71
C HIS A 165 -16.77 19.96 -28.31
N ARG A 166 -18.05 20.18 -27.96
CA ARG A 166 -18.60 19.74 -26.66
C ARG A 166 -18.56 18.23 -26.51
N ALA A 167 -18.98 17.48 -27.52
CA ALA A 167 -18.90 16.01 -27.50
C ALA A 167 -17.45 15.51 -27.33
N GLY A 168 -16.49 16.19 -27.98
CA GLY A 168 -15.07 15.92 -27.80
C GLY A 168 -14.59 16.16 -26.35
N ILE A 169 -15.03 17.26 -25.73
CA ILE A 169 -14.70 17.56 -24.32
C ILE A 169 -15.34 16.54 -23.37
N GLU A 170 -16.63 16.23 -23.54
CA GLU A 170 -17.34 15.24 -22.71
C GLU A 170 -16.68 13.87 -22.75
N ALA A 171 -16.29 13.40 -23.94
CA ALA A 171 -15.59 12.13 -24.11
C ALA A 171 -14.27 12.08 -23.33
N ARG A 172 -13.57 13.21 -23.21
CA ARG A 172 -12.32 13.30 -22.42
C ARG A 172 -12.60 13.35 -20.93
N ILE A 173 -13.58 14.13 -20.53
CA ILE A 173 -13.99 14.25 -19.13
C ILE A 173 -14.57 12.94 -18.58
N ALA A 174 -15.14 12.08 -19.41
CA ALA A 174 -15.60 10.76 -19.00
C ALA A 174 -14.49 9.89 -18.37
N SER A 175 -13.22 10.18 -18.67
CA SER A 175 -12.07 9.53 -18.02
C SER A 175 -11.77 10.04 -16.61
N LEU A 176 -12.40 11.14 -16.17
CA LEU A 176 -12.20 11.79 -14.86
C LEU A 176 -13.07 11.19 -13.76
N VAL A 177 -13.54 9.97 -13.90
CA VAL A 177 -14.36 9.32 -12.88
C VAL A 177 -13.47 8.48 -11.97
N PRO A 178 -13.42 8.73 -10.65
CA PRO A 178 -12.63 7.91 -9.74
C PRO A 178 -13.08 6.44 -9.77
N PRO A 179 -12.16 5.48 -9.59
CA PRO A 179 -12.55 4.08 -9.52
C PRO A 179 -13.42 3.80 -8.29
N THR A 180 -14.38 2.88 -8.47
CA THR A 180 -15.22 2.36 -7.38
C THR A 180 -14.34 1.84 -6.25
N THR A 181 -14.71 2.13 -5.01
CA THR A 181 -13.94 1.80 -3.82
C THR A 181 -14.74 0.88 -2.91
N GLU A 182 -14.13 -0.21 -2.47
CA GLU A 182 -14.73 -1.08 -1.46
C GLU A 182 -14.49 -0.49 -0.06
N VAL A 183 -15.54 -0.47 0.76
CA VAL A 183 -15.48 -0.05 2.15
C VAL A 183 -15.13 -1.26 3.00
N ASP A 184 -13.95 -1.24 3.61
CA ASP A 184 -13.47 -2.33 4.48
C ASP A 184 -14.25 -2.40 5.81
N LEU A 185 -15.14 -3.39 5.94
CA LEU A 185 -15.88 -3.70 7.17
C LEU A 185 -15.13 -4.66 8.11
N GLY A 186 -13.88 -5.00 7.80
CA GLY A 186 -13.11 -6.07 8.42
C GLY A 186 -12.83 -5.88 9.90
N ALA A 187 -12.67 -4.67 10.41
CA ALA A 187 -12.59 -4.50 11.88
C ALA A 187 -13.88 -4.15 12.60
N ILE A 188 -14.95 -3.80 11.89
CA ILE A 188 -16.30 -3.98 12.47
C ILE A 188 -16.45 -5.46 12.82
N SER A 189 -16.07 -6.33 11.88
CA SER A 189 -16.12 -7.78 12.06
C SER A 189 -15.24 -8.27 13.21
N ARG A 190 -13.98 -7.82 13.29
CA ARG A 190 -13.07 -8.20 14.39
C ARG A 190 -13.52 -7.69 15.74
N VAL A 191 -13.91 -6.42 15.83
CA VAL A 191 -14.39 -5.82 17.07
C VAL A 191 -15.62 -6.54 17.56
N LEU A 192 -16.53 -6.93 16.67
CA LEU A 192 -17.74 -7.68 17.00
C LEU A 192 -17.51 -9.17 17.25
N GLY A 193 -16.37 -9.72 16.84
CA GLY A 193 -16.07 -11.15 16.92
C GLY A 193 -16.92 -12.00 15.97
N ARG A 194 -17.47 -11.40 14.91
CA ARG A 194 -18.27 -12.07 13.88
C ARG A 194 -18.12 -11.39 12.52
N PRO A 195 -18.17 -12.12 11.39
CA PRO A 195 -18.18 -11.50 10.06
C PRO A 195 -19.32 -10.50 9.95
N MET A 196 -19.00 -9.26 9.57
CA MET A 196 -19.97 -8.22 9.33
C MET A 196 -20.06 -7.94 7.86
N ALA A 197 -21.28 -7.96 7.39
CA ALA A 197 -21.62 -7.79 6.01
C ALA A 197 -22.84 -6.87 5.96
N ALA A 198 -22.85 -5.94 5.01
CA ALA A 198 -23.92 -4.96 4.92
C ALA A 198 -25.15 -5.61 4.27
N VAL A 199 -26.29 -5.45 4.92
CA VAL A 199 -27.60 -5.89 4.42
C VAL A 199 -28.21 -4.80 3.56
N ASN A 200 -28.16 -3.55 4.03
CA ASN A 200 -28.53 -2.36 3.28
C ASN A 200 -27.40 -1.32 3.40
N ALA A 201 -27.23 -0.47 2.39
CA ALA A 201 -26.39 0.72 2.48
C ALA A 201 -26.99 1.85 1.65
N GLY A 202 -26.69 3.09 2.01
CA GLY A 202 -27.18 4.26 1.30
C GLY A 202 -26.28 5.48 1.49
N LEU A 203 -26.20 6.27 0.43
CA LEU A 203 -25.58 7.60 0.42
C LEU A 203 -26.69 8.62 0.19
N ALA A 204 -26.82 9.61 1.08
CA ALA A 204 -27.79 10.67 0.93
C ALA A 204 -27.22 12.01 1.42
N CYS A 205 -27.75 13.11 0.90
CA CYS A 205 -27.49 14.45 1.41
C CYS A 205 -28.81 15.13 1.83
N ASP A 206 -28.69 16.15 2.68
CA ASP A 206 -29.83 17.00 3.01
C ASP A 206 -30.31 17.79 1.78
N PRO A 207 -31.54 18.33 1.78
CA PRO A 207 -32.09 19.03 0.62
C PRO A 207 -31.23 20.20 0.13
N ASN A 208 -30.46 20.81 1.03
CA ASN A 208 -29.58 21.94 0.73
C ASN A 208 -28.15 21.51 0.38
N GLY A 209 -27.83 20.22 0.40
CA GLY A 209 -26.48 19.72 0.08
C GLY A 209 -25.39 20.21 1.03
N THR A 210 -25.73 20.52 2.28
CA THR A 210 -24.79 21.01 3.29
C THR A 210 -23.96 19.90 3.92
N PHE A 211 -24.46 18.66 3.92
CA PHE A 211 -23.72 17.49 4.37
C PHE A 211 -24.16 16.21 3.66
N VAL A 212 -23.30 15.20 3.71
CA VAL A 212 -23.53 13.86 3.16
C VAL A 212 -23.51 12.87 4.30
N ALA A 213 -24.44 11.91 4.29
CA ALA A 213 -24.44 10.76 5.18
C ALA A 213 -24.25 9.46 4.40
N LEU A 214 -23.32 8.65 4.91
CA LEU A 214 -23.05 7.28 4.49
C LEU A 214 -23.62 6.37 5.57
N ARG A 215 -24.71 5.66 5.29
CA ARG A 215 -25.34 4.72 6.24
C ARG A 215 -25.16 3.29 5.77
N ILE A 216 -24.72 2.43 6.69
CA ILE A 216 -24.54 1.00 6.47
C ILE A 216 -25.33 0.25 7.53
N GLU A 217 -26.25 -0.62 7.11
CA GLU A 217 -27.01 -1.50 8.00
C GLU A 217 -26.42 -2.91 8.00
N PHE A 218 -26.18 -3.45 9.18
CA PHE A 218 -25.60 -4.80 9.36
C PHE A 218 -26.65 -5.84 9.74
N ASP A 219 -27.81 -5.37 10.21
CA ASP A 219 -28.94 -6.20 10.60
C ASP A 219 -30.21 -5.36 10.51
N VAL A 220 -31.27 -5.96 9.99
CA VAL A 220 -32.58 -5.33 9.87
C VAL A 220 -33.49 -6.10 10.84
N PRO A 221 -33.77 -5.58 12.06
CA PRO A 221 -34.73 -6.22 12.94
C PRO A 221 -36.12 -6.26 12.27
N ARG A 222 -37.09 -7.00 12.83
CA ARG A 222 -38.46 -7.20 12.28
C ARG A 222 -39.28 -5.90 12.00
N GLY A 223 -38.70 -4.71 12.18
CA GLY A 223 -39.27 -3.41 11.83
C GLY A 223 -38.82 -2.91 10.44
N GLN A 224 -39.11 -1.63 10.17
CA GLN A 224 -38.72 -0.96 8.92
C GLN A 224 -37.21 -0.67 8.91
N PRO A 225 -36.51 -0.85 7.78
CA PRO A 225 -35.11 -0.46 7.64
C PRO A 225 -34.94 1.05 7.81
N ASP A 226 -33.80 1.45 8.37
CA ASP A 226 -33.43 2.86 8.60
C ASP A 226 -32.91 3.52 7.31
N VAL A 227 -32.35 2.74 6.38
CA VAL A 227 -32.13 3.09 4.97
C VAL A 227 -33.44 2.85 4.24
N ASN A 228 -34.23 3.92 4.10
CA ASN A 228 -35.54 3.89 3.47
C ASN A 228 -35.77 5.15 2.61
N GLN A 229 -36.93 5.27 1.98
CA GLN A 229 -37.22 6.41 1.11
C GLN A 229 -37.09 7.77 1.81
N ALA A 230 -37.41 7.87 3.10
CA ALA A 230 -37.28 9.13 3.85
C ALA A 230 -35.81 9.52 4.04
N PHE A 231 -34.91 8.56 4.23
CA PHE A 231 -33.47 8.80 4.30
C PHE A 231 -32.93 9.49 3.03
N PHE A 232 -33.37 9.04 1.85
CA PHE A 232 -32.93 9.65 0.57
C PHE A 232 -33.71 10.93 0.20
N MET A 233 -35.03 10.93 0.38
CA MET A 233 -35.90 12.01 -0.09
C MET A 233 -36.05 13.15 0.91
N GLY A 234 -36.15 12.84 2.21
CA GLY A 234 -36.15 13.83 3.29
C GLY A 234 -34.74 14.27 3.62
N GLY A 235 -33.80 13.34 3.57
CA GLY A 235 -32.41 13.51 3.97
C GLY A 235 -32.16 12.96 5.37
N PRO A 236 -30.91 12.62 5.70
CA PRO A 236 -30.51 12.15 7.02
C PRO A 236 -30.72 13.23 8.10
N THR A 237 -30.91 12.81 9.35
CA THR A 237 -30.95 13.73 10.50
C THR A 237 -29.56 14.29 10.76
N ARG A 238 -29.37 15.60 10.66
CA ARG A 238 -28.07 16.24 10.87
C ARG A 238 -27.56 16.07 12.30
N ARG A 239 -26.39 15.43 12.44
CA ARG A 239 -25.59 15.29 13.68
C ARG A 239 -24.22 15.98 13.60
N LEU A 240 -23.91 16.53 12.43
CA LEU A 240 -22.66 17.23 12.16
C LEU A 240 -22.47 18.53 12.98
N GLY A 241 -23.54 19.26 13.28
CA GLY A 241 -23.43 20.61 13.85
C GLY A 241 -22.62 21.55 12.95
N ASP A 242 -21.66 22.24 13.53
CA ASP A 242 -20.63 23.09 12.91
C ASP A 242 -19.31 22.34 12.61
N ARG A 243 -19.29 21.02 12.79
CA ARG A 243 -18.08 20.18 12.71
C ARG A 243 -17.86 19.68 11.28
N GLY A 244 -16.65 19.20 10.98
CA GLY A 244 -16.32 18.72 9.64
C GLY A 244 -16.84 17.30 9.35
N TRP A 245 -16.93 16.46 10.39
CA TRP A 245 -17.43 15.08 10.31
C TRP A 245 -18.17 14.68 11.60
N ALA A 246 -19.05 13.68 11.49
CA ALA A 246 -19.66 12.99 12.61
C ALA A 246 -19.84 11.49 12.30
N LEU A 247 -19.88 10.67 13.33
CA LEU A 247 -20.08 9.23 13.27
C LEU A 247 -21.12 8.85 14.31
N ILE A 248 -22.12 8.09 13.89
CA ILE A 248 -23.24 7.65 14.70
C ILE A 248 -23.19 6.13 14.76
N ALA A 249 -23.14 5.60 15.99
CA ALA A 249 -23.26 4.17 16.26
C ALA A 249 -24.61 3.89 16.90
N ASP A 250 -25.45 3.09 16.22
CA ASP A 250 -26.84 2.81 16.63
C ASP A 250 -26.93 2.29 18.07
N ALA A 251 -27.77 2.92 18.88
CA ALA A 251 -28.04 2.53 20.27
C ALA A 251 -28.44 1.06 20.40
N ARG A 252 -29.19 0.52 19.43
CA ARG A 252 -29.60 -0.90 19.40
C ARG A 252 -28.39 -1.81 19.24
N LEU A 253 -27.44 -1.43 18.39
CA LEU A 253 -26.18 -2.15 18.22
C LEU A 253 -25.37 -2.13 19.52
N LEU A 254 -25.21 -0.95 20.13
CA LEU A 254 -24.49 -0.79 21.40
C LEU A 254 -25.12 -1.65 22.51
N VAL A 255 -26.45 -1.58 22.67
CA VAL A 255 -27.20 -2.32 23.70
C VAL A 255 -27.15 -3.82 23.48
N GLN A 256 -27.40 -4.29 22.25
CA GLN A 256 -27.42 -5.73 21.94
C GLN A 256 -26.04 -6.35 22.11
N GLU A 257 -24.98 -5.71 21.61
CA GLU A 257 -23.63 -6.25 21.74
C GLU A 257 -23.12 -6.18 23.18
N SER A 258 -23.46 -5.12 23.92
CA SER A 258 -23.19 -5.07 25.36
C SER A 258 -23.89 -6.21 26.09
N THR A 259 -25.18 -6.37 25.87
CA THR A 259 -25.99 -7.43 26.50
C THR A 259 -25.37 -8.80 26.25
N ARG A 260 -25.00 -9.07 25.00
CA ARG A 260 -24.36 -10.32 24.61
C ARG A 260 -23.00 -10.49 25.29
N ARG A 261 -22.10 -9.52 25.17
CA ARG A 261 -20.72 -9.67 25.69
C ARG A 261 -20.65 -9.75 27.21
N ILE A 262 -21.46 -8.97 27.91
CA ILE A 262 -21.60 -9.09 29.38
C ILE A 262 -22.18 -10.45 29.71
N GLY A 263 -23.23 -10.87 28.98
CA GLY A 263 -23.87 -12.16 29.16
C GLY A 263 -22.88 -13.32 29.01
N ASP A 264 -22.12 -13.32 27.92
CA ASP A 264 -21.09 -14.30 27.59
C ASP A 264 -19.98 -14.29 28.66
N ALA A 265 -19.48 -13.11 29.03
CA ALA A 265 -18.42 -12.95 30.03
C ALA A 265 -18.83 -13.41 31.43
N LEU A 266 -20.12 -13.29 31.79
CA LEU A 266 -20.67 -13.82 33.04
C LEU A 266 -20.93 -15.31 32.96
N SER A 267 -21.44 -15.80 31.82
CA SER A 267 -21.74 -17.22 31.61
C SER A 267 -20.50 -18.09 31.47
N SER A 268 -19.35 -17.51 31.10
CA SER A 268 -18.08 -18.22 31.06
C SER A 268 -17.45 -18.45 32.44
N GLN A 269 -18.07 -17.92 33.51
CA GLN A 269 -17.49 -17.97 34.86
C GLN A 269 -18.06 -19.10 35.72
N PRO A 270 -17.22 -20.00 36.24
CA PRO A 270 -17.68 -21.18 36.97
C PRO A 270 -18.28 -20.88 38.35
N LYS A 271 -17.89 -19.78 39.01
CA LYS A 271 -18.38 -19.39 40.34
C LYS A 271 -19.48 -18.33 40.31
N VAL A 272 -20.02 -18.02 39.14
CA VAL A 272 -21.06 -17.00 38.98
C VAL A 272 -22.24 -17.60 38.25
N ARG A 273 -23.38 -17.60 38.92
CA ARG A 273 -24.65 -17.94 38.32
C ARG A 273 -25.46 -16.69 38.04
N ARG A 274 -25.79 -16.47 36.78
CA ARG A 274 -26.65 -15.35 36.39
C ARG A 274 -28.09 -15.64 36.81
N ARG A 275 -28.66 -14.84 37.71
CA ARG A 275 -30.07 -14.94 38.13
C ARG A 275 -31.00 -14.26 37.15
N TRP A 276 -30.64 -13.05 36.70
CA TRP A 276 -31.37 -12.29 35.70
C TRP A 276 -30.47 -11.28 34.98
N GLY A 277 -30.92 -10.74 33.84
CA GLY A 277 -30.14 -9.81 33.02
C GLY A 277 -29.09 -10.52 32.15
N PRO A 278 -28.08 -9.79 31.62
CA PRO A 278 -27.86 -8.36 31.79
C PRO A 278 -28.91 -7.52 31.03
N ASN A 279 -29.49 -6.55 31.72
CA ASN A 279 -30.41 -5.57 31.13
C ASN A 279 -29.62 -4.31 30.79
N VAL A 280 -29.28 -4.13 29.52
CA VAL A 280 -28.52 -2.96 29.05
C VAL A 280 -29.44 -1.92 28.45
N THR A 281 -29.20 -0.66 28.78
CA THR A 281 -29.95 0.50 28.30
C THR A 281 -29.01 1.60 27.83
N TRP A 282 -29.36 2.27 26.75
CA TRP A 282 -28.68 3.46 26.26
C TRP A 282 -29.34 4.72 26.85
N ARG A 283 -28.52 5.62 27.41
CA ARG A 283 -28.96 6.91 27.97
C ARG A 283 -28.36 8.06 27.16
N ALA A 284 -29.15 8.57 26.21
CA ALA A 284 -28.73 9.63 25.28
C ALA A 284 -28.20 10.89 26.00
N ASN A 285 -28.95 11.42 26.98
CA ASN A 285 -28.61 12.69 27.65
C ASN A 285 -27.22 12.72 28.32
N ALA A 286 -26.65 11.56 28.62
CA ALA A 286 -25.38 11.44 29.30
C ALA A 286 -24.32 10.71 28.46
N ALA A 287 -24.63 10.35 27.20
CA ALA A 287 -23.81 9.44 26.39
C ALA A 287 -23.33 8.25 27.24
N THR A 288 -24.28 7.46 27.77
CA THR A 288 -23.95 6.41 28.74
C THR A 288 -24.67 5.10 28.40
N LEU A 289 -23.95 3.99 28.47
CA LEU A 289 -24.53 2.65 28.55
C LEU A 289 -24.67 2.25 30.01
N GLU A 290 -25.87 1.85 30.43
CA GLU A 290 -26.12 1.31 31.76
C GLU A 290 -26.55 -0.15 31.65
N ALA A 291 -25.78 -1.04 32.25
CA ALA A 291 -26.09 -2.46 32.39
C ALA A 291 -26.49 -2.76 33.84
N ARG A 292 -27.55 -3.55 34.01
CA ARG A 292 -27.95 -4.09 35.32
C ARG A 292 -28.00 -5.60 35.26
N VAL A 293 -27.46 -6.25 36.28
CA VAL A 293 -27.42 -7.71 36.34
C VAL A 293 -27.57 -8.19 37.77
N GLY A 294 -28.34 -9.26 37.94
CA GLY A 294 -28.41 -10.02 39.17
C GLY A 294 -27.56 -11.27 39.03
N ILE A 295 -26.56 -11.41 39.88
CA ILE A 295 -25.66 -12.55 39.92
C ILE A 295 -25.72 -13.21 41.30
N GLU A 296 -25.51 -14.51 41.31
CA GLU A 296 -25.29 -15.32 42.50
C GLU A 296 -23.83 -15.76 42.43
N MET A 297 -23.07 -15.41 43.45
CA MET A 297 -21.69 -15.85 43.62
C MET A 297 -21.73 -17.15 44.42
N VAL A 298 -21.38 -18.25 43.74
CA VAL A 298 -21.46 -19.60 44.31
C VAL A 298 -20.26 -19.82 45.24
N ASP A 299 -20.53 -20.38 46.42
CA ASP A 299 -19.54 -20.67 47.47
C ASP A 299 -18.72 -19.41 47.87
N ALA A 300 -19.37 -18.25 47.88
CA ALA A 300 -18.68 -16.98 48.08
C ALA A 300 -18.10 -16.83 49.50
N CYS A 301 -18.72 -17.48 50.50
CA CYS A 301 -18.27 -17.44 51.89
C CYS A 301 -18.07 -18.84 52.46
N PRO A 302 -16.85 -19.22 52.87
CA PRO A 302 -16.66 -20.43 53.63
C PRO A 302 -17.29 -20.31 55.02
N PHE A 303 -18.27 -21.18 55.31
CA PHE A 303 -18.90 -21.28 56.63
C PHE A 303 -18.57 -22.64 57.25
N PHE A 304 -18.63 -22.73 58.59
CA PHE A 304 -18.19 -23.93 59.34
C PHE A 304 -18.98 -25.22 59.05
N VAL A 305 -20.05 -25.17 58.25
CA VAL A 305 -20.95 -26.30 57.98
C VAL A 305 -21.14 -26.52 56.48
N ASP A 306 -21.47 -25.47 55.71
CA ASP A 306 -21.59 -25.48 54.24
C ASP A 306 -21.26 -24.08 53.70
N ASP A 307 -20.65 -23.97 52.52
CA ASP A 307 -20.34 -22.69 51.88
C ASP A 307 -21.64 -21.91 51.56
N ILE A 308 -21.62 -20.59 51.74
CA ILE A 308 -22.80 -19.73 51.53
C ILE A 308 -22.67 -18.99 50.19
N ASP A 309 -23.69 -19.17 49.35
CA ASP A 309 -23.90 -18.41 48.12
C ASP A 309 -24.31 -16.97 48.44
N VAL A 310 -23.82 -15.98 47.68
CA VAL A 310 -24.14 -14.56 47.86
C VAL A 310 -24.84 -14.00 46.64
N ASP A 311 -26.05 -13.49 46.84
CA ASP A 311 -26.79 -12.76 45.82
C ASP A 311 -26.35 -11.29 45.73
N VAL A 312 -25.94 -10.85 44.53
CA VAL A 312 -25.47 -9.49 44.25
C VAL A 312 -26.27 -8.88 43.10
N GLU A 313 -26.75 -7.64 43.31
CA GLU A 313 -27.21 -6.78 42.23
C GLU A 313 -26.08 -5.80 41.84
N ALA A 314 -25.67 -5.86 40.59
CA ALA A 314 -24.63 -4.98 40.04
C ALA A 314 -25.23 -4.06 38.97
N THR A 315 -24.98 -2.76 39.13
CA THR A 315 -25.23 -1.72 38.13
C THR A 315 -23.91 -1.20 37.61
N ILE A 316 -23.78 -1.15 36.29
CA ILE A 316 -22.56 -0.77 35.62
C ILE A 316 -22.87 0.32 34.61
N ARG A 317 -22.13 1.42 34.67
CA ARG A 317 -22.28 2.56 33.78
C ARG A 317 -20.99 2.80 33.03
N ALA A 318 -21.04 2.81 31.70
CA ALA A 318 -19.95 3.24 30.83
C ALA A 318 -20.33 4.58 30.21
N SER A 319 -19.62 5.65 30.56
CA SER A 319 -19.84 7.01 30.06
C SER A 319 -18.75 7.37 29.07
N PHE A 320 -19.12 8.00 27.95
CA PHE A 320 -18.21 8.32 26.86
C PHE A 320 -17.97 9.83 26.79
N SER A 321 -16.70 10.26 26.69
CA SER A 321 -16.32 11.67 26.60
C SER A 321 -15.01 11.86 25.83
N VAL A 322 -14.63 13.11 25.57
CA VAL A 322 -13.32 13.47 24.99
C VAL A 322 -12.59 14.33 26.01
N ASP A 323 -11.32 14.04 26.26
CA ASP A 323 -10.48 14.91 27.10
C ASP A 323 -10.29 16.26 26.39
N PRO A 324 -10.77 17.40 26.95
CA PRO A 324 -10.63 18.70 26.32
C PRO A 324 -9.16 19.13 26.12
N ALA A 325 -8.23 18.58 26.91
CA ALA A 325 -6.80 18.87 26.82
C ALA A 325 -6.07 17.99 25.79
N GLN A 326 -6.68 16.87 25.35
CA GLN A 326 -6.09 15.91 24.43
C GLN A 326 -7.09 15.57 23.30
N PRO A 327 -7.12 16.35 22.21
CA PRO A 327 -7.93 15.98 21.04
C PRO A 327 -7.45 14.62 20.53
N ASN A 328 -8.36 13.84 19.94
CA ASN A 328 -8.11 12.47 19.51
C ASN A 328 -7.90 11.48 20.66
N VAL A 329 -8.56 11.65 21.80
CA VAL A 329 -8.58 10.64 22.86
C VAL A 329 -10.02 10.41 23.30
N LEU A 330 -10.53 9.21 23.09
CA LEU A 330 -11.83 8.80 23.64
C LEU A 330 -11.61 8.41 25.10
N GLN A 331 -12.25 9.14 26.00
CA GLN A 331 -12.24 8.82 27.43
C GLN A 331 -13.50 8.05 27.79
N ASN A 332 -13.31 6.86 28.35
CA ASN A 332 -14.36 5.96 28.81
C ASN A 332 -14.30 5.87 30.33
N ASP A 333 -15.36 6.30 31.00
CA ASP A 333 -15.49 6.22 32.46
C ASP A 333 -16.45 5.10 32.83
N TYR A 334 -15.92 4.06 33.45
CA TYR A 334 -16.68 2.92 33.96
C TYR A 334 -16.95 3.12 35.45
N ARG A 335 -18.21 3.12 35.83
CA ARG A 335 -18.65 3.13 37.23
C ARG A 335 -19.40 1.86 37.57
N LEU A 336 -18.91 1.16 38.58
CA LEU A 336 -19.43 -0.10 39.08
C LEU A 336 -20.08 0.16 40.43
N HIS A 337 -21.35 -0.15 40.57
CA HIS A 337 -22.06 -0.11 41.85
C HIS A 337 -22.63 -1.50 42.09
N GLY A 338 -22.25 -2.13 43.19
CA GLY A 338 -22.74 -3.45 43.58
C GLY A 338 -23.26 -3.42 45.01
N GLY A 339 -24.38 -4.08 45.25
CA GLY A 339 -24.91 -4.26 46.59
C GLY A 339 -25.46 -5.68 46.77
N PRO A 340 -25.32 -6.28 47.97
CA PRO A 340 -25.96 -7.55 48.24
C PRO A 340 -27.47 -7.37 48.18
N SER A 341 -28.18 -8.28 47.52
CA SER A 341 -29.64 -8.19 47.42
C SER A 341 -30.37 -8.81 48.63
N ASN A 342 -29.65 -9.51 49.52
CA ASN A 342 -30.21 -10.12 50.73
C ASN A 342 -29.36 -9.80 51.99
N HIS A 343 -29.94 -9.04 52.93
CA HIS A 343 -29.25 -8.59 54.15
C HIS A 343 -28.93 -9.73 55.13
N LEU A 344 -29.65 -10.85 55.09
CA LEU A 344 -29.46 -11.95 56.05
C LEU A 344 -28.23 -12.81 55.70
N GLU A 345 -27.98 -13.06 54.41
CA GLU A 345 -26.75 -13.70 53.90
C GLU A 345 -25.54 -12.76 54.04
N THR A 346 -25.76 -11.44 53.88
CA THR A 346 -24.71 -10.42 54.07
C THR A 346 -24.15 -10.44 55.49
N ILE A 347 -24.98 -10.64 56.52
CA ILE A 347 -24.54 -10.67 57.92
C ILE A 347 -23.72 -11.94 58.23
N ALA A 348 -24.09 -13.08 57.63
CA ALA A 348 -23.32 -14.33 57.74
C ALA A 348 -21.97 -14.25 57.00
N CYS A 349 -21.94 -13.50 55.90
CA CYS A 349 -20.74 -13.25 55.10
C CYS A 349 -19.89 -12.05 55.56
N ALA A 350 -20.38 -11.14 56.40
CA ALA A 350 -19.70 -9.88 56.74
C ALA A 350 -18.34 -10.07 57.44
N VAL A 351 -18.11 -11.23 58.07
CA VAL A 351 -16.81 -11.60 58.67
C VAL A 351 -15.79 -12.08 57.60
N THR A 352 -16.27 -12.42 56.40
CA THR A 352 -15.48 -12.96 55.27
C THR A 352 -15.61 -12.10 53.99
N ALA A 353 -16.43 -11.05 54.01
CA ALA A 353 -16.68 -10.14 52.87
C ALA A 353 -15.46 -9.28 52.50
N ALA A 354 -14.49 -9.12 53.40
CA ALA A 354 -13.18 -8.53 53.10
C ALA A 354 -12.32 -9.41 52.17
N LEU A 355 -12.70 -10.68 52.00
CA LEU A 355 -12.01 -11.70 51.20
C LEU A 355 -12.86 -12.20 50.03
N LEU A 356 -13.98 -11.55 49.68
CA LEU A 356 -14.88 -12.04 48.63
C LEU A 356 -14.38 -11.74 47.20
N TRP A 357 -13.69 -10.61 47.03
CA TRP A 357 -13.20 -10.14 45.73
C TRP A 357 -11.93 -10.83 45.20
N PRO A 358 -11.05 -11.44 46.04
CA PRO A 358 -9.83 -12.11 45.56
C PRO A 358 -9.93 -13.55 44.99
N PHE A 359 -11.06 -14.26 45.09
CA PHE A 359 -11.08 -15.74 45.04
C PHE A 359 -11.54 -16.39 43.71
N MET A 360 -11.50 -15.66 42.60
CA MET A 360 -12.15 -16.07 41.34
C MET A 360 -11.22 -16.25 40.12
N GLY A 361 -9.90 -16.19 40.26
CA GLY A 361 -8.98 -16.73 39.23
C GLY A 361 -8.96 -18.28 39.25
N PRO A 362 -8.44 -19.02 38.24
CA PRO A 362 -7.70 -18.57 37.05
C PRO A 362 -7.81 -19.55 35.83
N VAL A 363 -8.50 -19.24 34.73
CA VAL A 363 -8.25 -20.01 33.49
C VAL A 363 -8.53 -19.13 32.26
N ILE A 364 -7.64 -19.25 31.26
CA ILE A 364 -7.83 -18.90 29.85
C ILE A 364 -7.47 -17.46 29.46
N LEU A 365 -6.18 -17.35 29.11
CA LEU A 365 -5.64 -16.94 27.80
C LEU A 365 -6.07 -15.57 27.24
N ARG A 366 -5.12 -14.65 27.04
CA ARG A 366 -4.19 -14.52 25.89
C ARG A 366 -4.84 -13.91 24.64
N ASP A 367 -4.18 -12.84 24.21
CA ASP A 367 -4.11 -12.24 22.88
C ASP A 367 -5.34 -11.50 22.35
N GLN A 368 -5.19 -10.18 22.10
CA GLN A 368 -5.37 -9.56 20.77
C GLN A 368 -4.75 -8.14 20.71
N PRO A 369 -3.98 -7.79 19.66
CA PRO A 369 -3.51 -6.43 19.40
C PRO A 369 -4.33 -5.70 18.32
N ALA A 370 -4.26 -4.36 18.33
CA ALA A 370 -5.10 -3.43 17.60
C ALA A 370 -4.44 -2.79 16.35
N GLY A 371 -5.26 -2.37 15.38
CA GLY A 371 -4.90 -1.41 14.33
C GLY A 371 -5.43 -1.75 12.92
N THR A 372 -6.46 -1.05 12.42
CA THR A 372 -6.93 -1.10 11.01
C THR A 372 -8.02 -0.06 10.70
N GLY A 373 -7.98 0.49 9.47
CA GLY A 373 -9.04 1.06 8.59
C GLY A 373 -10.20 1.92 9.14
N ILE A 374 -10.79 2.83 8.36
CA ILE A 374 -11.81 3.78 8.87
C ILE A 374 -13.12 3.13 9.35
N ALA A 375 -13.64 2.11 8.66
CA ALA A 375 -14.85 1.41 9.11
C ALA A 375 -14.54 0.48 10.31
N ALA A 376 -13.36 -0.10 10.27
CA ALA A 376 -12.72 -0.80 11.37
C ALA A 376 -12.54 0.06 12.64
N TYR A 377 -12.20 1.33 12.43
CA TYR A 377 -11.96 2.32 13.46
C TYR A 377 -13.25 2.95 13.98
N SER A 378 -14.25 3.19 13.12
CA SER A 378 -15.52 3.81 13.49
C SER A 378 -16.39 2.90 14.36
N VAL A 379 -16.36 1.60 14.13
CA VAL A 379 -17.08 0.65 15.00
C VAL A 379 -16.21 0.18 16.17
N GLY A 380 -14.89 0.07 15.98
CA GLY A 380 -13.93 -0.10 17.08
C GLY A 380 -14.02 1.02 18.11
N LEU A 381 -14.32 2.23 17.66
CA LEU A 381 -14.59 3.39 18.51
C LEU A 381 -15.79 3.25 19.41
N ALA A 382 -16.91 2.82 18.84
CA ALA A 382 -18.18 2.75 19.55
C ALA A 382 -18.28 1.51 20.43
N LEU A 383 -17.66 0.40 20.01
CA LEU A 383 -17.76 -0.90 20.66
C LEU A 383 -16.48 -1.30 21.42
N GLY A 384 -15.34 -0.68 21.16
CA GLY A 384 -14.11 -0.85 21.93
C GLY A 384 -14.34 -0.63 23.42
N PRO A 385 -15.09 0.42 23.83
CA PRO A 385 -15.43 0.61 25.24
C PRO A 385 -16.30 -0.50 25.82
N ILE A 386 -17.09 -1.21 25.00
CA ILE A 386 -17.83 -2.41 25.42
C ILE A 386 -16.87 -3.61 25.55
N GLY A 387 -15.86 -3.72 24.68
CA GLY A 387 -14.78 -4.70 24.82
C GLY A 387 -14.00 -4.53 26.12
N THR A 388 -13.52 -3.31 26.39
CA THR A 388 -12.85 -2.94 27.64
C THR A 388 -13.76 -3.14 28.84
N PHE A 389 -15.06 -2.91 28.69
CA PHE A 389 -16.03 -3.20 29.74
C PHE A 389 -16.13 -4.71 30.09
N SER A 390 -16.20 -5.57 29.07
CA SER A 390 -16.18 -7.03 29.29
C SER A 390 -14.84 -7.50 29.86
N ALA A 391 -13.72 -6.91 29.42
CA ALA A 391 -12.41 -7.17 29.98
C ALA A 391 -12.33 -6.72 31.45
N LEU A 392 -12.89 -5.56 31.80
CA LEU A 392 -13.00 -5.05 33.17
C LEU A 392 -13.74 -6.04 34.06
N LEU A 393 -14.91 -6.51 33.64
CA LEU A 393 -15.66 -7.52 34.39
C LEU A 393 -14.91 -8.84 34.51
N GLY A 394 -14.21 -9.26 33.45
CA GLY A 394 -13.38 -10.47 33.47
C GLY A 394 -12.10 -10.35 34.31
N ILE A 395 -11.51 -9.15 34.42
CA ILE A 395 -10.28 -8.88 35.17
C ILE A 395 -10.56 -8.68 36.65
N ILE A 396 -11.64 -7.96 36.99
CA ILE A 396 -12.14 -7.86 38.38
C ILE A 396 -12.42 -9.26 38.94
N TYR A 397 -12.80 -10.19 38.07
CA TYR A 397 -13.00 -11.59 38.40
C TYR A 397 -11.68 -12.39 38.58
N SER A 398 -10.56 -11.98 37.97
CA SER A 398 -9.37 -12.84 37.80
C SER A 398 -8.20 -12.58 38.77
N GLN A 399 -8.21 -11.53 39.60
CA GLN A 399 -7.09 -11.20 40.49
C GLN A 399 -7.44 -11.20 41.98
N SER A 400 -6.54 -11.75 42.80
CA SER A 400 -6.46 -11.39 44.22
C SER A 400 -5.99 -9.95 44.31
N LEU A 401 -6.87 -9.03 44.72
CA LEU A 401 -6.64 -7.58 44.82
C LEU A 401 -5.56 -7.25 45.87
N GLU A 402 -4.31 -7.56 45.57
CA GLU A 402 -3.19 -6.71 45.92
C GLU A 402 -2.49 -6.31 44.62
N GLU A 403 -2.35 -5.00 44.43
CA GLU A 403 -1.94 -4.26 43.23
C GLU A 403 -3.05 -3.90 42.23
N ASP A 404 -2.99 -2.64 41.77
CA ASP A 404 -3.93 -1.97 40.88
C ASP A 404 -4.13 -2.73 39.54
N ILE A 405 -5.34 -3.27 39.33
CA ILE A 405 -5.74 -4.03 38.12
C ILE A 405 -5.70 -3.19 36.84
N SER A 406 -5.59 -1.87 36.94
CA SER A 406 -5.48 -0.97 35.80
C SER A 406 -4.37 -1.38 34.83
N ARG A 407 -3.25 -1.89 35.36
CA ARG A 407 -2.12 -2.41 34.56
C ARG A 407 -2.51 -3.61 33.67
N SER A 408 -3.43 -4.44 34.14
CA SER A 408 -3.90 -5.63 33.40
C SER A 408 -5.00 -5.32 32.38
N LEU A 409 -5.66 -4.17 32.51
CA LEU A 409 -6.65 -3.65 31.57
C LEU A 409 -6.02 -2.97 30.34
N GLY A 410 -4.69 -2.80 30.37
CA GLY A 410 -3.89 -2.14 29.35
C GLY A 410 -3.31 -0.81 29.85
N ALA A 411 -2.22 -0.35 29.23
CA ALA A 411 -1.49 0.86 29.62
C ALA A 411 -2.33 2.15 29.59
N ASN A 412 -3.52 2.10 28.99
CA ASN A 412 -4.42 3.22 28.77
C ASN A 412 -5.54 3.31 29.82
N CYS A 413 -5.66 2.33 30.72
CA CYS A 413 -6.66 2.31 31.78
C CYS A 413 -6.02 2.63 33.13
N GLN A 414 -6.73 3.41 33.94
CA GLN A 414 -6.35 3.76 35.31
C GLN A 414 -7.53 3.54 36.26
N LYS A 415 -7.25 2.98 37.43
CA LYS A 415 -8.22 2.89 38.52
C LYS A 415 -8.19 4.23 39.27
N LEU A 416 -9.33 4.91 39.32
CA LEU A 416 -9.47 6.16 40.08
C LEU A 416 -9.89 5.87 41.53
N ASN A 417 -10.77 4.90 41.71
CA ASN A 417 -11.14 4.30 43.01
C ASN A 417 -11.75 2.91 42.79
N ASP A 418 -12.22 2.26 43.86
CA ASP A 418 -12.76 0.89 43.82
C ASP A 418 -13.97 0.72 42.89
N GLU A 419 -14.74 1.78 42.68
CA GLU A 419 -15.96 1.78 41.87
C GLU A 419 -15.78 2.50 40.53
N HIS A 420 -14.63 3.13 40.27
CA HIS A 420 -14.43 4.01 39.10
C HIS A 420 -13.11 3.74 38.40
N TYR A 421 -13.24 3.33 37.14
CA TYR A 421 -12.14 3.10 36.21
C TYR A 421 -12.25 4.07 35.04
N GLN A 422 -11.11 4.59 34.59
CA GLN A 422 -11.03 5.47 33.44
C GLN A 422 -10.07 4.88 32.42
N CYS A 423 -10.52 4.73 31.17
CA CYS A 423 -9.69 4.32 30.06
C CYS A 423 -9.59 5.44 29.01
N ARG A 424 -8.40 5.66 28.48
CA ARG A 424 -8.08 6.71 27.51
C ARG A 424 -7.58 6.08 26.22
N ASP A 425 -8.47 5.97 25.24
CA ASP A 425 -8.16 5.30 23.99
C ASP A 425 -7.76 6.34 22.94
N PRO A 426 -6.48 6.39 22.51
CA PRO A 426 -6.05 7.32 21.48
C PRO A 426 -6.73 7.01 20.16
N LEU A 427 -7.18 8.08 19.52
CA LEU A 427 -8.07 8.08 18.39
C LEU A 427 -7.57 8.84 17.16
N ASP A 428 -6.67 8.22 16.42
CA ASP A 428 -6.23 8.66 15.11
C ASP A 428 -7.06 8.10 13.95
N LEU A 429 -8.15 8.79 13.60
CA LEU A 429 -8.92 8.50 12.39
C LEU A 429 -8.19 9.08 11.17
N ARG A 430 -7.63 8.20 10.33
CA ARG A 430 -7.02 8.58 9.05
C ARG A 430 -7.74 7.91 7.89
N LEU A 431 -8.16 8.70 6.91
CA LEU A 431 -8.68 8.27 5.62
C LEU A 431 -7.55 8.38 4.58
N PRO A 432 -6.87 7.27 4.22
CA PRO A 432 -5.93 7.28 3.13
C PRO A 432 -6.67 7.29 1.78
N PHE A 433 -6.17 8.07 0.82
CA PHE A 433 -6.69 8.15 -0.53
C PHE A 433 -5.63 7.81 -1.58
N PRO A 434 -6.04 7.31 -2.77
CA PRO A 434 -5.14 7.15 -3.90
C PRO A 434 -4.40 8.47 -4.21
N GLY A 435 -3.10 8.42 -4.49
CA GLY A 435 -2.25 9.62 -4.68
C GLY A 435 -1.54 10.12 -3.42
N GLY A 436 -1.62 9.40 -2.30
CA GLY A 436 -0.86 9.69 -1.07
C GLY A 436 -1.51 10.74 -0.15
N ALA A 437 -2.65 11.31 -0.54
CA ALA A 437 -3.40 12.21 0.32
C ALA A 437 -4.01 11.42 1.50
N THR A 438 -3.79 11.91 2.73
CA THR A 438 -4.42 11.37 3.93
C THR A 438 -5.26 12.46 4.57
N VAL A 439 -6.55 12.20 4.77
CA VAL A 439 -7.42 13.09 5.54
C VAL A 439 -7.50 12.58 6.96
N ARG A 440 -7.18 13.43 7.93
CA ARG A 440 -7.28 13.11 9.35
C ARG A 440 -8.58 13.65 9.90
N LEU A 441 -9.41 12.78 10.48
CA LEU A 441 -10.64 13.16 11.15
C LEU A 441 -10.30 13.35 12.63
N GLN A 442 -10.31 14.57 13.13
CA GLN A 442 -9.97 14.79 14.54
C GLN A 442 -11.19 14.57 15.42
N LEU A 443 -11.07 13.76 16.47
CA LEU A 443 -12.10 13.65 17.50
C LEU A 443 -11.92 14.77 18.52
N THR A 444 -12.97 15.58 18.65
CA THR A 444 -13.02 16.69 19.61
C THR A 444 -14.30 16.69 20.41
N HIS A 445 -15.31 15.92 19.99
CA HIS A 445 -16.60 15.91 20.65
C HIS A 445 -17.25 14.51 20.63
N VAL A 446 -17.89 14.19 21.76
CA VAL A 446 -18.73 13.01 21.95
C VAL A 446 -20.03 13.47 22.59
N GLU A 447 -21.15 13.02 22.05
CA GLU A 447 -22.47 13.23 22.63
C GLU A 447 -23.36 11.99 22.47
N GLY A 448 -24.43 11.92 23.25
CA GLY A 448 -25.43 10.87 23.10
C GLY A 448 -26.70 11.41 22.46
N ALA A 449 -27.19 10.70 21.46
CA ALA A 449 -28.44 10.97 20.77
C ALA A 449 -29.43 9.81 20.99
N PRO A 450 -30.75 10.02 20.82
CA PRO A 450 -31.73 8.93 20.90
C PRO A 450 -31.39 7.74 19.99
N GLU A 451 -30.79 8.01 18.83
CA GLU A 451 -30.38 7.02 17.86
C GLU A 451 -29.09 6.30 18.25
N GLY A 452 -28.25 6.86 19.13
CA GLY A 452 -26.97 6.26 19.48
C GLY A 452 -25.87 7.22 19.94
N LEU A 453 -24.65 6.70 20.03
CA LEU A 453 -23.44 7.46 20.36
C LEU A 453 -22.99 8.25 19.14
N VAL A 454 -22.74 9.55 19.30
CA VAL A 454 -22.24 10.44 18.25
C VAL A 454 -20.82 10.90 18.60
N MET A 455 -19.89 10.67 17.67
CA MET A 455 -18.50 11.12 17.75
C MET A 455 -18.23 12.09 16.61
N SER A 456 -17.55 13.22 16.85
CA SER A 456 -17.40 14.25 15.83
C SER A 456 -16.20 15.17 16.04
N GLY A 457 -15.86 15.94 15.00
CA GLY A 457 -14.86 17.00 15.07
C GLY A 457 -14.43 17.53 13.71
N PRO A 458 -13.31 18.26 13.64
CA PRO A 458 -12.85 18.87 12.39
C PRO A 458 -12.14 17.85 11.49
N VAL A 459 -12.07 18.20 10.20
CA VAL A 459 -11.33 17.45 9.18
C VAL A 459 -10.05 18.21 8.87
N GLN A 460 -8.91 17.54 8.96
CA GLN A 460 -7.62 18.07 8.52
C GLN A 460 -7.20 17.39 7.22
N SER A 461 -7.08 18.16 6.15
CA SER A 461 -6.56 17.70 4.86
C SER A 461 -5.21 18.37 4.58
N ALA A 462 -4.24 17.59 4.11
CA ALA A 462 -3.05 18.17 3.50
C ALA A 462 -3.41 18.66 2.08
N PRO A 463 -2.95 19.85 1.65
CA PRO A 463 -3.17 20.28 0.29
C PRO A 463 -2.44 19.34 -0.69
N PRO A 464 -3.01 19.07 -1.87
CA PRO A 464 -2.33 18.32 -2.90
C PRO A 464 -1.06 19.07 -3.34
N ARG A 465 0.03 18.34 -3.60
CA ARG A 465 1.21 18.92 -4.23
C ARG A 465 0.95 19.16 -5.73
N PRO A 466 1.38 20.29 -6.30
CA PRO A 466 1.21 20.54 -7.72
C PRO A 466 2.05 19.55 -8.54
N ALA A 467 1.45 19.01 -9.61
CA ALA A 467 2.14 18.21 -10.61
C ALA A 467 3.05 19.12 -11.46
N ALA A 468 4.31 18.74 -11.64
CA ALA A 468 5.30 19.44 -12.45
C ALA A 468 6.00 18.45 -13.39
N ILE A 469 6.33 18.91 -14.59
CA ILE A 469 7.04 18.13 -15.61
C ILE A 469 8.12 18.99 -16.22
N GLU A 470 9.32 18.40 -16.29
CA GLU A 470 10.47 18.97 -16.95
C GLU A 470 10.75 18.17 -18.23
N VAL A 471 10.96 18.87 -19.33
CA VAL A 471 11.24 18.29 -20.64
C VAL A 471 12.59 18.82 -21.09
N GLU A 472 13.54 17.94 -21.32
CA GLU A 472 14.85 18.26 -21.88
C GLU A 472 14.94 17.63 -23.27
N SER A 473 15.41 18.37 -24.26
CA SER A 473 15.59 17.84 -25.61
C SER A 473 17.01 18.08 -26.12
N SER A 474 17.58 17.07 -26.77
CA SER A 474 18.84 17.20 -27.51
C SER A 474 18.55 17.23 -29.02
N PRO A 475 19.18 18.15 -29.77
CA PRO A 475 19.01 18.19 -31.23
C PRO A 475 19.56 16.90 -31.86
N PHE A 476 19.19 16.65 -33.11
CA PHE A 476 19.81 15.58 -33.86
C PHE A 476 21.32 15.81 -34.00
N GLY A 477 22.09 14.75 -33.78
CA GLY A 477 23.51 14.74 -34.01
C GLY A 477 23.99 13.37 -34.47
N TRP A 478 25.13 13.37 -35.17
CA TRP A 478 25.88 12.14 -35.42
C TRP A 478 26.49 11.69 -34.10
N GLN A 479 26.08 10.49 -33.69
CA GLN A 479 26.51 9.88 -32.45
C GLN A 479 26.88 8.44 -32.71
N ILE A 480 27.66 7.88 -31.81
CA ILE A 480 28.06 6.49 -31.89
C ILE A 480 27.13 5.70 -31.00
N TYR A 481 26.35 4.82 -31.62
CA TYR A 481 25.42 3.94 -30.95
C TYR A 481 25.82 2.49 -31.17
N GLY A 482 25.98 1.78 -30.08
CA GLY A 482 26.33 0.38 -30.08
C GLY A 482 26.78 -0.04 -28.70
N SER A 483 27.24 -1.27 -28.62
CA SER A 483 27.86 -1.81 -27.42
C SER A 483 28.91 -2.81 -27.85
N CYS A 484 29.84 -3.15 -26.95
CA CYS A 484 30.83 -4.19 -27.25
C CYS A 484 30.20 -5.61 -27.38
N ARG A 485 28.85 -5.77 -27.36
CA ARG A 485 28.14 -7.07 -27.33
C ARG A 485 27.89 -7.76 -28.68
N SER A 486 27.97 -7.09 -29.84
CA SER A 486 27.37 -7.60 -31.09
C SER A 486 28.32 -8.13 -32.17
N SER A 487 29.54 -8.59 -31.85
CA SER A 487 30.50 -9.03 -32.88
C SER A 487 30.29 -10.46 -33.41
N THR A 488 29.31 -11.23 -32.91
CA THR A 488 29.01 -12.58 -33.42
C THR A 488 28.21 -12.50 -34.74
N GLY A 489 28.94 -12.40 -35.86
CA GLY A 489 28.36 -12.51 -37.21
C GLY A 489 28.77 -11.43 -38.22
N GLY A 490 29.79 -10.61 -37.93
CA GLY A 490 30.39 -9.71 -38.93
C GLY A 490 29.62 -8.43 -39.27
N ARG A 491 28.54 -8.08 -38.55
CA ARG A 491 27.80 -6.82 -38.74
C ARG A 491 27.22 -6.20 -37.45
N GLY A 492 27.96 -6.26 -36.34
CA GLY A 492 27.56 -5.56 -35.11
C GLY A 492 28.75 -5.00 -34.35
N GLY A 493 29.16 -3.78 -34.68
CA GLY A 493 30.05 -2.94 -33.87
C GLY A 493 29.33 -1.66 -33.46
N PHE A 494 30.04 -0.76 -32.78
CA PHE A 494 29.58 0.62 -32.64
C PHE A 494 29.27 1.18 -34.03
N ASN A 495 28.08 1.73 -34.22
CA ASN A 495 27.65 2.30 -35.48
C ASN A 495 27.48 3.81 -35.32
N VAL A 496 27.89 4.55 -36.34
CA VAL A 496 27.56 5.97 -36.43
C VAL A 496 26.09 6.07 -36.82
N VAL A 497 25.27 6.61 -35.93
CA VAL A 497 23.84 6.83 -36.13
C VAL A 497 23.51 8.30 -35.99
N TYR A 498 22.42 8.72 -36.61
CA TYR A 498 21.90 10.07 -36.47
C TYR A 498 20.68 10.03 -35.55
N THR A 499 20.83 10.53 -34.32
CA THR A 499 19.79 10.43 -33.30
C THR A 499 19.59 11.74 -32.55
N ALA A 500 18.36 11.96 -32.11
CA ALA A 500 17.98 12.96 -31.13
C ALA A 500 17.40 12.26 -29.89
N ASN A 501 17.37 12.94 -28.75
CA ASN A 501 16.71 12.42 -27.56
C ASN A 501 15.81 13.48 -26.92
N VAL A 502 14.76 13.01 -26.28
CA VAL A 502 13.87 13.81 -25.43
C VAL A 502 13.76 13.09 -24.10
N ARG A 503 14.11 13.76 -23.01
CA ARG A 503 13.96 13.27 -21.65
C ARG A 503 12.80 14.00 -20.99
N VAL A 504 11.91 13.26 -20.32
CA VAL A 504 10.76 13.84 -19.62
C VAL A 504 10.77 13.38 -18.17
N VAL A 505 11.02 14.29 -17.24
CA VAL A 505 11.05 14.03 -15.80
C VAL A 505 9.76 14.53 -15.17
N ALA A 506 9.03 13.63 -14.52
CA ALA A 506 7.75 13.93 -13.88
C ALA A 506 7.90 13.98 -12.35
N SER A 507 7.34 15.02 -11.71
CA SER A 507 7.23 15.07 -10.25
C SER A 507 6.20 14.07 -9.73
N THR A 508 6.15 13.86 -8.41
CA THR A 508 5.08 13.07 -7.78
C THR A 508 3.70 13.62 -8.19
N GLY A 509 2.86 12.77 -8.77
CA GLY A 509 1.52 13.13 -9.26
C GLY A 509 1.43 13.54 -10.74
N ALA A 510 2.55 13.64 -11.44
CA ALA A 510 2.59 13.85 -12.89
C ALA A 510 2.91 12.55 -13.64
N GLN A 511 2.41 12.39 -14.86
CA GLN A 511 2.77 11.24 -15.70
C GLN A 511 2.97 11.63 -17.17
N VAL A 512 3.86 10.90 -17.84
CA VAL A 512 4.02 10.97 -19.30
C VAL A 512 3.02 10.02 -19.94
N CYS A 513 2.17 10.56 -20.80
CA CYS A 513 1.10 9.81 -21.43
C CYS A 513 1.55 9.26 -22.77
N ARG A 514 2.15 10.12 -23.61
CA ARG A 514 2.55 9.78 -24.97
C ARG A 514 3.63 10.71 -25.48
N VAL A 515 4.56 10.15 -26.25
CA VAL A 515 5.52 10.89 -27.08
C VAL A 515 5.41 10.36 -28.50
N ALA A 516 5.07 11.21 -29.47
CA ALA A 516 4.86 10.78 -30.85
C ALA A 516 5.32 11.82 -31.88
N VAL A 517 5.77 11.36 -33.05
CA VAL A 517 6.02 12.22 -34.23
C VAL A 517 4.68 12.59 -34.88
N ILE A 518 4.47 13.87 -35.22
CA ILE A 518 3.15 14.34 -35.70
C ILE A 518 3.03 14.55 -37.21
N ASP A 519 4.09 14.91 -37.95
CA ASP A 519 3.95 15.21 -39.40
C ASP A 519 4.41 14.12 -40.34
N THR A 520 5.39 13.34 -39.89
CA THR A 520 6.06 12.34 -40.70
C THR A 520 6.37 11.09 -39.87
N PRO A 521 5.38 10.50 -39.19
CA PRO A 521 5.59 9.34 -38.31
C PRO A 521 6.18 8.13 -39.05
N GLU A 522 5.92 8.01 -40.34
CA GLU A 522 6.46 6.96 -41.20
C GLU A 522 7.98 7.10 -41.46
N HIS A 523 8.55 8.30 -41.30
CA HIS A 523 9.95 8.60 -41.61
C HIS A 523 10.89 8.54 -40.40
N PHE A 524 10.36 8.36 -39.20
CA PHE A 524 11.14 8.33 -37.97
C PHE A 524 10.74 7.13 -37.10
N GLU A 525 11.69 6.64 -36.33
CA GLU A 525 11.47 5.62 -35.32
C GLU A 525 11.73 6.20 -33.94
N ILE A 526 10.84 5.89 -33.00
CA ILE A 526 10.96 6.28 -31.60
C ILE A 526 11.20 5.02 -30.77
N HIS A 527 12.23 5.05 -29.92
CA HIS A 527 12.55 4.00 -28.97
C HIS A 527 12.58 4.58 -27.56
N GLN A 528 11.91 3.95 -26.60
CA GLN A 528 11.89 4.40 -25.21
C GLN A 528 12.84 3.58 -24.34
N ARG A 529 13.60 4.25 -23.47
CA ARG A 529 14.37 3.60 -22.40
C ARG A 529 14.29 4.47 -21.14
N GLY A 530 13.57 3.98 -20.12
CA GLY A 530 13.25 4.77 -18.93
C GLY A 530 12.46 6.04 -19.29
N ASP A 531 12.94 7.18 -18.79
CA ASP A 531 12.35 8.51 -19.00
C ASP A 531 12.87 9.23 -20.27
N THR A 532 13.56 8.50 -21.17
CA THR A 532 14.16 9.06 -22.38
C THR A 532 13.63 8.38 -23.64
N TRP A 533 13.19 9.18 -24.61
CA TRP A 533 12.77 8.77 -25.94
C TRP A 533 13.88 9.12 -26.93
N TRP A 534 14.32 8.13 -27.69
CA TRP A 534 15.33 8.25 -28.74
C TRP A 534 14.65 8.26 -30.10
N ILE A 535 14.97 9.27 -30.92
CA ILE A 535 14.35 9.49 -32.22
C ILE A 535 15.42 9.33 -33.29
N ARG A 536 15.15 8.47 -34.27
CA ARG A 536 16.05 8.21 -35.41
C ARG A 536 15.30 8.29 -36.74
N PRO A 537 15.90 8.85 -37.81
CA PRO A 537 15.32 8.75 -39.14
C PRO A 537 15.28 7.29 -39.61
N ARG A 538 14.24 6.92 -40.34
CA ARG A 538 14.20 5.64 -41.06
C ARG A 538 15.13 5.66 -42.26
N LEU A 539 15.74 4.49 -42.50
CA LEU A 539 16.53 4.23 -43.70
C LEU A 539 15.62 3.62 -44.77
N ASP A 540 15.85 4.00 -46.03
CA ASP A 540 15.22 3.38 -47.19
C ASP A 540 15.79 1.97 -47.47
N GLU A 541 15.24 1.30 -48.47
CA GLU A 541 15.65 -0.04 -48.90
C GLU A 541 17.12 -0.11 -49.38
N HIS A 542 17.75 1.03 -49.66
CA HIS A 542 19.15 1.16 -50.05
C HIS A 542 20.05 1.61 -48.86
N GLY A 543 19.51 1.66 -47.65
CA GLY A 543 20.23 2.07 -46.44
C GLY A 543 20.53 3.57 -46.39
N ARG A 544 19.87 4.39 -47.22
CA ARG A 544 20.01 5.85 -47.23
C ARG A 544 18.92 6.47 -46.38
N VAL A 545 19.23 7.61 -45.77
CA VAL A 545 18.22 8.37 -45.03
C VAL A 545 17.13 8.81 -46.01
N HIS A 546 15.88 8.50 -45.68
CA HIS A 546 14.74 8.76 -46.56
C HIS A 546 14.69 10.26 -46.95
N PRO A 547 14.42 10.63 -48.22
CA PRO A 547 14.50 12.02 -48.70
C PRO A 547 13.63 13.05 -47.96
N SER A 548 12.60 12.61 -47.25
CA SER A 548 11.72 13.43 -46.40
C SER A 548 12.27 13.71 -45.00
N ALA A 549 13.38 13.08 -44.58
CA ALA A 549 14.09 13.43 -43.33
C ALA A 549 14.80 14.80 -43.42
N VAL A 550 14.74 15.46 -44.58
CA VAL A 550 15.21 16.83 -44.82
C VAL A 550 14.33 17.87 -44.08
N PHE A 551 13.14 17.48 -43.62
CA PHE A 551 12.24 18.32 -42.82
C PHE A 551 12.43 18.07 -41.30
N PRO A 552 12.19 19.08 -40.45
CA PRO A 552 12.40 18.96 -39.01
C PRO A 552 11.40 17.98 -38.39
N ALA A 553 11.86 17.11 -37.49
CA ALA A 553 10.98 16.18 -36.81
C ALA A 553 10.24 16.90 -35.68
N ARG A 554 8.92 17.04 -35.78
CA ARG A 554 8.10 17.57 -34.70
C ARG A 554 7.58 16.43 -33.82
N LEU A 555 7.86 16.52 -32.52
CA LEU A 555 7.44 15.59 -31.50
C LEU A 555 6.38 16.23 -30.62
N ARG A 556 5.24 15.56 -30.46
CA ARG A 556 4.24 15.92 -29.47
C ARG A 556 4.48 15.09 -28.22
N VAL A 557 4.79 15.78 -27.12
CA VAL A 557 4.90 15.20 -25.78
C VAL A 557 3.62 15.54 -25.02
N VAL A 558 2.82 14.52 -24.73
CA VAL A 558 1.53 14.63 -24.01
C VAL A 558 1.73 14.11 -22.60
N THR A 559 1.34 14.93 -21.64
CA THR A 559 1.51 14.63 -20.22
C THR A 559 0.30 15.10 -19.42
N SER A 560 0.20 14.69 -18.15
CA SER A 560 -0.87 15.17 -17.28
C SER A 560 -0.74 16.65 -16.88
N ALA A 561 0.43 17.27 -17.07
CA ALA A 561 0.67 18.67 -16.74
C ALA A 561 0.68 19.60 -17.97
N GLY A 562 0.47 19.07 -19.17
CA GLY A 562 0.53 19.87 -20.40
C GLY A 562 0.92 19.09 -21.65
N VAL A 563 0.77 19.75 -22.79
CA VAL A 563 1.27 19.31 -24.10
C VAL A 563 2.47 20.17 -24.50
N ARG A 564 3.49 19.57 -25.13
CA ARG A 564 4.63 20.26 -25.74
C ARG A 564 4.80 19.81 -27.18
N ILE A 565 5.24 20.72 -28.06
CA ILE A 565 5.67 20.38 -29.42
C ILE A 565 7.15 20.73 -29.53
N ILE A 566 7.98 19.70 -29.53
CA ILE A 566 9.43 19.83 -29.67
C ILE A 566 9.77 19.72 -31.14
N THR A 567 10.37 20.77 -31.70
CA THR A 567 10.87 20.73 -33.08
C THR A 567 12.34 20.35 -33.05
N LEU A 568 12.64 19.13 -33.45
CA LEU A 568 14.01 18.68 -33.66
C LEU A 568 14.50 19.19 -35.01
N GLY A 569 15.75 19.68 -35.06
CA GLY A 569 16.34 20.23 -36.29
C GLY A 569 16.37 19.26 -37.47
N ASN A 570 16.67 19.79 -38.66
CA ASN A 570 16.70 19.00 -39.89
C ASN A 570 17.80 17.92 -39.86
N PHE A 571 17.66 16.91 -40.70
CA PHE A 571 18.79 16.06 -41.03
C PHE A 571 19.93 16.87 -41.64
N VAL A 572 21.10 16.80 -41.02
CA VAL A 572 22.35 17.35 -41.54
C VAL A 572 23.18 16.17 -42.02
N ALA A 573 23.43 16.12 -43.34
CA ALA A 573 24.34 15.14 -43.91
C ALA A 573 25.69 15.21 -43.20
N ILE A 574 26.26 14.05 -42.88
CA ILE A 574 27.58 13.99 -42.26
C ILE A 574 28.60 14.64 -43.20
N THR A 575 29.35 15.64 -42.72
CA THR A 575 30.42 16.25 -43.52
C THR A 575 31.57 15.26 -43.66
N PRO A 576 32.45 15.37 -44.68
CA PRO A 576 33.61 14.49 -44.78
C PRO A 576 34.51 14.54 -43.53
N GLU A 577 34.67 15.73 -42.93
CA GLU A 577 35.44 15.93 -41.70
C GLU A 577 34.76 15.27 -40.48
N GLU A 578 33.44 15.45 -40.33
CA GLU A 578 32.69 14.83 -39.23
C GLU A 578 32.57 13.32 -39.43
N ALA A 579 32.49 12.83 -40.67
CA ALA A 579 32.51 11.41 -40.99
C ALA A 579 33.84 10.79 -40.60
N ALA A 580 34.96 11.43 -40.95
CA ALA A 580 36.29 10.98 -40.53
C ALA A 580 36.44 11.03 -38.99
N ARG A 581 35.89 12.05 -38.32
CA ARG A 581 35.91 12.19 -36.86
C ARG A 581 35.07 11.13 -36.16
N GLN A 582 33.84 10.91 -36.61
CA GLN A 582 32.92 9.91 -36.05
C GLN A 582 33.43 8.50 -36.34
N GLU A 583 34.04 8.27 -37.51
CA GLU A 583 34.71 7.02 -37.83
C GLU A 583 35.96 6.81 -36.96
N GLN A 584 36.77 7.84 -36.72
CA GLN A 584 37.90 7.77 -35.81
C GLN A 584 37.45 7.51 -34.37
N LEU A 585 36.35 8.12 -33.92
CA LEU A 585 35.74 7.85 -32.63
C LEU A 585 35.16 6.44 -32.58
N ARG A 586 34.51 5.96 -33.65
CA ARG A 586 33.98 4.59 -33.80
C ARG A 586 35.11 3.58 -33.71
N GLU A 587 36.18 3.78 -34.46
CA GLU A 587 37.41 3.01 -34.36
C GLU A 587 38.06 3.14 -32.99
N SER A 588 37.93 4.26 -32.28
CA SER A 588 38.47 4.44 -30.93
C SER A 588 37.61 3.73 -29.89
N PHE A 589 36.29 3.68 -30.06
CA PHE A 589 35.40 2.83 -29.26
C PHE A 589 35.62 1.36 -29.58
N ASP A 590 35.83 1.01 -30.84
CA ASP A 590 36.18 -0.36 -31.25
C ASP A 590 37.58 -0.74 -30.75
N ARG A 591 38.57 0.16 -30.83
CA ARG A 591 39.92 -0.01 -30.25
C ARG A 591 39.89 0.01 -28.73
N MET A 592 39.00 0.75 -28.09
CA MET A 592 38.83 0.72 -26.64
C MET A 592 38.16 -0.57 -26.23
N CYS A 593 37.15 -1.07 -26.97
CA CYS A 593 36.65 -2.43 -26.81
C CYS A 593 37.74 -3.47 -27.11
N GLN A 594 38.66 -3.19 -28.04
CA GLN A 594 39.80 -4.05 -28.37
C GLN A 594 40.86 -4.02 -27.26
N ILE A 595 41.19 -2.86 -26.68
CA ILE A 595 42.12 -2.70 -25.55
C ILE A 595 41.49 -3.26 -24.27
N TRP A 596 40.17 -3.10 -24.09
CA TRP A 596 39.40 -3.76 -23.03
C TRP A 596 39.31 -5.27 -23.22
N ARG A 597 39.33 -5.75 -24.47
CA ARG A 597 39.51 -7.16 -24.81
C ARG A 597 40.93 -7.62 -24.45
N ASP A 598 41.94 -6.95 -25.02
CA ASP A 598 43.36 -7.29 -24.91
C ASP A 598 43.98 -7.05 -23.50
N SER A 599 43.28 -6.45 -22.54
CA SER A 599 43.77 -6.22 -21.17
C SER A 599 43.08 -7.13 -20.15
N ILE A 600 43.65 -8.32 -19.97
CA ILE A 600 43.19 -9.30 -18.98
C ILE A 600 43.64 -8.85 -17.57
N THR A 601 42.89 -7.91 -17.01
CA THR A 601 42.71 -7.63 -15.58
C THR A 601 41.46 -6.75 -15.47
N THR A 602 40.28 -7.36 -15.61
CA THR A 602 39.02 -6.61 -15.65
C THR A 602 38.75 -5.98 -14.28
N ARG A 603 39.02 -4.68 -14.17
CA ARG A 603 38.51 -3.84 -13.07
C ARG A 603 37.09 -3.44 -13.40
N VAL A 604 36.15 -3.99 -12.65
CA VAL A 604 34.73 -3.68 -12.70
C VAL A 604 34.48 -2.50 -11.77
N HIS A 605 34.49 -1.27 -12.29
CA HIS A 605 34.26 -0.07 -11.49
C HIS A 605 32.81 0.02 -11.01
N ALA A 606 32.63 0.39 -9.73
CA ALA A 606 31.35 0.71 -9.13
C ALA A 606 30.77 1.99 -9.76
N LEU A 607 29.44 2.11 -9.73
CA LEU A 607 28.78 3.35 -10.11
C LEU A 607 29.18 4.50 -9.17
N PRO A 608 29.21 5.76 -9.64
CA PRO A 608 29.26 6.92 -8.76
C PRO A 608 28.09 6.85 -7.78
N LYS A 609 28.40 6.85 -6.48
CA LYS A 609 27.39 6.88 -5.42
C LYS A 609 26.53 8.13 -5.61
N GLY A 610 25.21 7.95 -5.78
CA GLY A 610 24.27 9.07 -5.77
C GLY A 610 24.32 9.81 -4.42
N PRO A 611 23.86 11.07 -4.35
CA PRO A 611 23.76 11.77 -3.08
C PRO A 611 22.88 10.96 -2.13
N SER A 612 23.43 10.60 -0.97
CA SER A 612 22.70 9.89 0.08
C SER A 612 21.46 10.70 0.45
N GLY A 613 20.27 10.12 0.28
CA GLY A 613 19.06 10.71 0.83
C GLY A 613 19.19 10.90 2.36
N PRO A 614 18.45 11.83 2.97
CA PRO A 614 18.45 11.97 4.42
C PRO A 614 18.06 10.63 5.08
N ILE A 615 19.00 10.07 5.83
CA ILE A 615 18.84 8.81 6.57
C ILE A 615 17.93 9.13 7.77
N GLU A 616 16.63 8.88 7.66
CA GLU A 616 15.65 9.20 8.71
C GLU A 616 15.58 8.14 9.84
N GLU A 617 16.17 6.94 9.68
CA GLU A 617 16.21 5.93 10.75
C GLU A 617 17.64 5.66 11.27
N PRO A 618 17.90 5.82 12.59
CA PRO A 618 19.21 5.55 13.17
C PRO A 618 19.45 4.03 13.28
N GLY A 619 20.18 3.44 12.32
CA GLY A 619 20.80 2.12 12.51
C GLY A 619 21.00 1.27 11.26
N TRP A 620 20.21 1.46 10.20
CA TRP A 620 20.35 0.73 8.93
C TRP A 620 21.08 1.60 7.90
N ARG A 621 22.03 1.00 7.18
CA ARG A 621 22.84 1.65 6.15
C ARG A 621 22.45 1.10 4.77
N PRO A 622 22.69 1.83 3.67
CA PRO A 622 22.49 1.28 2.34
C PRO A 622 23.29 -0.02 2.14
N GLU A 623 22.68 -0.96 1.43
CA GLU A 623 23.24 -2.28 1.13
C GLU A 623 23.48 -2.38 -0.38
N VAL A 624 24.56 -3.04 -0.77
CA VAL A 624 25.00 -3.18 -2.15
C VAL A 624 25.04 -4.66 -2.51
N LEU A 625 24.34 -5.01 -3.58
CA LEU A 625 24.31 -6.33 -4.17
C LEU A 625 25.09 -6.33 -5.47
N TRP A 626 26.14 -7.15 -5.56
CA TRP A 626 26.82 -7.45 -6.81
C TRP A 626 26.36 -8.81 -7.32
N GLN A 627 25.98 -8.89 -8.60
CA GLN A 627 25.70 -10.14 -9.31
C GLN A 627 26.66 -10.25 -10.48
N VAL A 628 27.54 -11.25 -10.48
CA VAL A 628 28.52 -11.47 -11.55
C VAL A 628 28.23 -12.81 -12.22
N VAL A 629 27.86 -12.76 -13.49
CA VAL A 629 27.66 -13.93 -14.34
C VAL A 629 28.85 -14.04 -15.29
N VAL A 630 29.48 -15.20 -15.38
CA VAL A 630 30.46 -15.51 -16.42
C VAL A 630 29.96 -16.72 -17.20
N ARG A 631 29.89 -16.64 -18.53
CA ARG A 631 29.40 -17.72 -19.40
C ARG A 631 30.52 -18.25 -20.28
N ASP A 632 30.27 -19.40 -20.90
CA ASP A 632 31.16 -20.04 -21.89
C ASP A 632 32.52 -20.49 -21.32
N LEU A 633 32.53 -20.96 -20.07
CA LEU A 633 33.70 -21.48 -19.38
C LEU A 633 33.83 -23.01 -19.46
N GLU A 634 35.06 -23.51 -19.53
CA GLU A 634 35.34 -24.95 -19.39
C GLU A 634 35.13 -25.41 -17.92
N PRO A 635 34.66 -26.66 -17.68
CA PRO A 635 34.30 -27.13 -16.33
C PRO A 635 35.41 -27.13 -15.27
N ASP A 636 36.68 -27.13 -15.68
CA ASP A 636 37.89 -27.15 -14.84
C ASP A 636 38.41 -25.75 -14.48
N ARG A 637 37.77 -24.70 -15.00
CA ARG A 637 38.11 -23.30 -14.72
C ARG A 637 37.58 -22.84 -13.37
N SER A 638 38.15 -21.75 -12.87
CA SER A 638 37.64 -21.04 -11.70
C SER A 638 37.73 -19.53 -11.89
N LEU A 639 36.79 -18.81 -11.28
CA LEU A 639 36.77 -17.36 -11.20
C LEU A 639 37.08 -16.94 -9.76
N GLU A 640 38.12 -16.16 -9.57
CA GLU A 640 38.37 -15.42 -8.34
C GLU A 640 37.84 -13.99 -8.49
N ILE A 641 37.03 -13.56 -7.54
CA ILE A 641 36.59 -12.17 -7.41
C ILE A 641 37.27 -11.59 -6.18
N ALA A 642 37.99 -10.49 -6.35
CA ALA A 642 38.71 -9.79 -5.30
C ALA A 642 38.37 -8.30 -5.29
N SER A 643 38.59 -7.63 -4.16
CA SER A 643 38.61 -6.17 -4.10
C SER A 643 39.91 -5.58 -4.68
N PRO A 644 39.99 -4.26 -4.95
CA PRO A 644 41.13 -3.64 -5.64
C PRO A 644 42.43 -3.69 -4.83
N ASP A 645 42.33 -3.83 -3.52
CA ASP A 645 43.42 -4.06 -2.56
C ASP A 645 43.95 -5.52 -2.58
N GLY A 646 43.33 -6.40 -3.36
CA GLY A 646 43.73 -7.80 -3.51
C GLY A 646 43.09 -8.75 -2.51
N ARG A 647 42.18 -8.30 -1.64
CA ARG A 647 41.43 -9.19 -0.75
C ARG A 647 40.42 -10.01 -1.57
N ARG A 648 40.50 -11.33 -1.46
CA ARG A 648 39.59 -12.26 -2.15
C ARG A 648 38.22 -12.25 -1.48
N LEU A 649 37.16 -12.22 -2.29
CA LEU A 649 35.76 -12.16 -1.84
C LEU A 649 35.02 -13.47 -2.12
N VAL A 650 35.23 -14.04 -3.31
CA VAL A 650 34.67 -15.35 -3.66
C VAL A 650 35.54 -16.05 -4.68
N THR A 651 35.65 -17.38 -4.56
CA THR A 651 36.11 -18.26 -5.63
C THR A 651 34.91 -19.05 -6.15
N ALA A 652 34.68 -19.04 -7.46
CA ALA A 652 33.53 -19.69 -8.07
C ALA A 652 33.95 -20.66 -9.18
N HIS A 653 33.21 -21.76 -9.30
CA HIS A 653 33.39 -22.79 -10.29
C HIS A 653 32.20 -22.83 -11.26
N PRO A 654 32.43 -23.10 -12.56
CA PRO A 654 31.37 -23.15 -13.54
C PRO A 654 30.48 -24.38 -13.33
N THR A 655 29.18 -24.19 -13.56
CA THR A 655 28.20 -25.28 -13.72
C THR A 655 28.63 -26.20 -14.88
N GLU A 656 27.99 -27.37 -15.00
CA GLU A 656 28.20 -28.27 -16.16
C GLU A 656 27.94 -27.59 -17.52
N ARG A 657 27.15 -26.50 -17.53
CA ARG A 657 26.86 -25.68 -18.71
C ARG A 657 27.88 -24.57 -18.96
N GLY A 658 28.98 -24.53 -18.21
CA GLY A 658 30.03 -23.52 -18.38
C GLY A 658 29.63 -22.12 -17.88
N VAL A 659 28.74 -22.04 -16.89
CA VAL A 659 28.26 -20.76 -16.35
C VAL A 659 28.60 -20.63 -14.87
N ILE A 660 29.20 -19.50 -14.49
CA ILE A 660 29.37 -19.01 -13.12
C ILE A 660 28.34 -17.93 -12.86
N HIS A 661 27.66 -17.98 -11.71
CA HIS A 661 26.81 -16.88 -11.22
C HIS A 661 27.12 -16.59 -9.75
N ALA A 662 28.03 -15.64 -9.51
CA ALA A 662 28.43 -15.20 -8.18
C ALA A 662 27.53 -14.04 -7.71
N THR A 663 27.26 -13.98 -6.40
CA THR A 663 26.50 -12.89 -5.80
C THR A 663 27.11 -12.49 -4.47
N LEU A 664 27.33 -11.18 -4.28
CA LEU A 664 28.00 -10.62 -3.10
C LEU A 664 27.11 -9.54 -2.49
N PHE A 665 26.71 -9.71 -1.23
CA PHE A 665 26.04 -8.66 -0.45
C PHE A 665 27.05 -7.95 0.45
N MET A 666 27.06 -6.62 0.40
CA MET A 666 28.00 -5.78 1.14
C MET A 666 27.27 -4.54 1.66
N THR A 667 27.67 -4.00 2.82
CA THR A 667 27.23 -2.64 3.19
C THR A 667 27.90 -1.62 2.30
N ASP A 668 27.32 -0.43 2.14
CA ASP A 668 27.91 0.64 1.33
C ASP A 668 29.34 1.05 1.76
N GLU A 669 29.67 0.94 3.05
CA GLU A 669 31.03 1.19 3.56
C GLU A 669 32.01 0.06 3.21
N ALA A 670 31.53 -1.19 3.16
CA ALA A 670 32.36 -2.36 2.85
C ALA A 670 32.46 -2.65 1.35
N SER A 671 31.57 -2.08 0.54
CA SER A 671 31.53 -2.31 -0.90
C SER A 671 32.69 -1.60 -1.59
N PRO A 672 33.57 -2.33 -2.31
CA PRO A 672 34.71 -1.72 -2.95
C PRO A 672 34.27 -0.89 -4.16
N GLU A 673 35.03 0.17 -4.46
CA GLU A 673 34.83 1.00 -5.65
C GLU A 673 35.08 0.25 -6.96
N ALA A 674 35.65 -0.96 -6.91
CA ALA A 674 35.70 -1.87 -8.03
C ALA A 674 35.83 -3.34 -7.59
N LEU A 675 35.43 -4.28 -8.45
CA LEU A 675 35.78 -5.70 -8.32
C LEU A 675 36.88 -6.07 -9.33
N VAL A 676 37.80 -6.93 -8.92
CA VAL A 676 38.84 -7.51 -9.76
C VAL A 676 38.47 -8.96 -10.02
N LEU A 677 38.30 -9.31 -11.30
CA LEU A 677 37.97 -10.67 -11.73
C LEU A 677 39.23 -11.35 -12.28
N ARG A 678 39.54 -12.57 -11.81
CA ARG A 678 40.67 -13.38 -12.28
C ARG A 678 40.17 -14.77 -12.65
N LEU A 679 40.35 -15.18 -13.91
CA LEU A 679 40.05 -16.54 -14.38
C LEU A 679 41.33 -17.38 -14.34
N SER A 680 41.21 -18.66 -13.95
CA SER A 680 42.35 -19.59 -13.96
C SER A 680 42.55 -20.27 -15.33
N GLY A 681 43.81 -20.40 -15.76
CA GLY A 681 44.26 -21.13 -16.97
C GLY A 681 44.42 -20.29 -18.26
N ASP A 682 44.83 -20.92 -19.37
CA ASP A 682 45.17 -20.28 -20.66
C ASP A 682 43.90 -19.79 -21.41
N THR A 683 43.95 -18.58 -22.00
CA THR A 683 42.79 -17.71 -22.36
C THR A 683 42.20 -17.99 -23.75
N GLY A 684 42.18 -19.26 -24.16
CA GLY A 684 41.67 -19.66 -25.48
C GLY A 684 40.13 -19.64 -25.62
N SER A 685 39.39 -19.53 -24.52
CA SER A 685 37.92 -19.61 -24.47
C SER A 685 37.27 -18.24 -24.33
N ARG A 686 36.29 -17.93 -25.21
CA ARG A 686 35.52 -16.67 -25.22
C ARG A 686 34.52 -16.60 -24.05
N ALA A 687 34.97 -16.38 -22.83
CA ALA A 687 34.05 -16.20 -21.72
C ALA A 687 33.28 -14.87 -21.82
N VAL A 688 32.10 -14.78 -21.22
CA VAL A 688 31.29 -13.55 -21.25
C VAL A 688 30.90 -13.15 -19.84
N VAL A 689 31.40 -12.01 -19.36
CA VAL A 689 31.03 -11.43 -18.06
C VAL A 689 29.83 -10.49 -18.18
N SER A 690 28.89 -10.65 -17.26
CA SER A 690 27.94 -9.58 -16.94
C SER A 690 27.89 -9.38 -15.44
N GLY A 691 28.18 -8.16 -14.99
CA GLY A 691 27.95 -7.70 -13.64
C GLY A 691 26.64 -6.91 -13.54
N THR A 692 25.94 -6.99 -12.42
CA THR A 692 24.92 -6.02 -12.03
C THR A 692 25.24 -5.58 -10.62
N GLN A 693 25.30 -4.27 -10.38
CA GLN A 693 25.40 -3.68 -9.05
C GLN A 693 24.06 -3.04 -8.70
N THR A 694 23.44 -3.47 -7.62
CA THR A 694 22.18 -2.91 -7.14
C THR A 694 22.39 -2.32 -5.75
N THR A 695 22.11 -1.03 -5.60
CA THR A 695 22.14 -0.36 -4.29
C THR A 695 20.73 -0.28 -3.73
N PHE A 696 20.58 -0.72 -2.49
CA PHE A 696 19.34 -0.77 -1.73
C PHE A 696 19.39 0.24 -0.58
N GLU A 697 18.42 1.15 -0.55
CA GLU A 697 18.26 2.13 0.52
C GLU A 697 17.27 1.64 1.58
N PRO A 698 17.57 1.83 2.87
CA PRO A 698 16.68 1.45 3.96
C PRO A 698 15.37 2.24 3.87
N GLN A 699 14.26 1.58 4.16
CA GLN A 699 12.92 2.15 4.07
C GLN A 699 12.20 2.09 5.42
N SER A 700 12.26 0.95 6.10
CA SER A 700 11.66 0.76 7.43
C SER A 700 12.24 -0.45 8.13
N THR A 701 11.92 -0.60 9.41
CA THR A 701 12.30 -1.74 10.24
C THR A 701 11.06 -2.51 10.72
N LEU A 702 11.08 -3.84 10.61
CA LEU A 702 10.06 -4.75 11.15
C LEU A 702 10.60 -5.47 12.39
N GLU A 703 9.84 -5.47 13.47
CA GLU A 703 10.18 -6.27 14.66
C GLU A 703 9.78 -7.73 14.48
N VAL A 704 10.65 -8.65 14.94
CA VAL A 704 10.36 -10.09 14.97
C VAL A 704 10.48 -10.63 16.38
N ALA A 705 9.76 -11.72 16.68
CA ALA A 705 9.60 -12.19 18.05
C ALA A 705 10.61 -13.27 18.48
N GLY A 706 11.59 -13.58 17.61
CA GLY A 706 12.59 -14.64 17.80
C GLY A 706 13.51 -14.77 16.58
N GLU A 707 14.21 -15.90 16.46
CA GLU A 707 15.05 -16.18 15.30
C GLU A 707 14.19 -16.39 14.04
N VAL A 708 14.56 -15.70 12.96
CA VAL A 708 13.86 -15.81 11.68
C VAL A 708 14.29 -17.10 10.98
N ARG A 709 13.33 -17.99 10.76
CA ARG A 709 13.49 -19.27 10.07
C ARG A 709 13.38 -19.12 8.56
N SER A 710 12.50 -18.25 8.07
CA SER A 710 12.39 -17.96 6.62
C SER A 710 11.80 -16.59 6.32
N MET A 711 12.15 -16.05 5.15
CA MET A 711 11.59 -14.82 4.60
C MET A 711 11.36 -14.95 3.10
N THR A 712 10.17 -14.62 2.62
CA THR A 712 9.79 -14.76 1.20
C THR A 712 8.92 -13.61 0.75
N PHE A 713 9.21 -13.04 -0.42
CA PHE A 713 8.30 -12.10 -1.08
C PHE A 713 7.31 -12.83 -1.98
N GLU A 714 6.03 -12.43 -1.91
CA GLU A 714 4.96 -12.91 -2.77
C GLU A 714 4.21 -11.74 -3.43
N GLY A 715 3.52 -12.02 -4.54
CA GLY A 715 2.75 -11.00 -5.27
C GLY A 715 3.60 -9.94 -5.98
N ALA A 716 2.93 -8.98 -6.61
CA ALA A 716 3.55 -7.88 -7.35
C ALA A 716 2.72 -6.58 -7.20
N GLY A 717 3.36 -5.43 -7.41
CA GLY A 717 2.69 -4.13 -7.37
C GLY A 717 2.01 -3.87 -6.01
N ALA A 718 0.70 -3.58 -6.03
CA ALA A 718 -0.09 -3.27 -4.85
C ALA A 718 -0.34 -4.48 -3.92
N ASP A 719 -0.20 -5.70 -4.43
CA ASP A 719 -0.39 -6.95 -3.68
C ASP A 719 0.93 -7.56 -3.21
N ARG A 720 2.03 -6.79 -3.24
CA ARG A 720 3.34 -7.28 -2.85
C ARG A 720 3.41 -7.53 -1.34
N ARG A 721 3.75 -8.75 -0.95
CA ARG A 721 3.78 -9.22 0.44
C ARG A 721 5.16 -9.74 0.81
N LEU A 722 5.54 -9.61 2.07
CA LEU A 722 6.67 -10.29 2.70
C LEU A 722 6.11 -11.25 3.76
N ILE A 723 6.39 -12.54 3.62
CA ILE A 723 6.08 -13.57 4.60
C ILE A 723 7.35 -13.85 5.39
N VAL A 724 7.27 -13.78 6.72
CA VAL A 724 8.36 -14.04 7.67
C VAL A 724 7.90 -15.13 8.61
N VAL A 725 8.64 -16.22 8.68
CA VAL A 725 8.43 -17.27 9.69
C VAL A 725 9.52 -17.12 10.75
N ASP A 726 9.15 -16.81 11.98
CA ASP A 726 10.02 -16.86 13.14
C ASP A 726 9.67 -18.08 14.03
N GLU A 727 10.39 -18.28 15.12
CA GLU A 727 10.16 -19.40 16.04
C GLU A 727 8.75 -19.45 16.65
N ARG A 728 8.03 -18.33 16.67
CA ARG A 728 6.73 -18.17 17.34
C ARG A 728 5.59 -18.03 16.36
N ALA A 729 5.81 -17.42 15.21
CA ALA A 729 4.76 -17.05 14.28
C ALA A 729 5.20 -16.99 12.82
N GLU A 730 4.24 -17.27 11.93
CA GLU A 730 4.28 -16.82 10.54
C GLU A 730 3.58 -15.45 10.47
N THR A 731 4.30 -14.43 10.03
CA THR A 731 3.78 -13.08 9.79
C THR A 731 3.80 -12.74 8.32
N THR A 732 2.72 -12.17 7.81
CA THR A 732 2.62 -11.69 6.42
C THR A 732 2.44 -10.17 6.46
N TRP A 733 3.32 -9.45 5.79
CA TRP A 733 3.33 -8.00 5.68
C TRP A 733 2.99 -7.58 4.26
N ASN A 734 2.13 -6.58 4.07
CA ASN A 734 2.05 -5.84 2.82
C ASN A 734 3.22 -4.86 2.77
N VAL A 735 4.01 -4.98 1.71
CA VAL A 735 5.24 -4.21 1.48
C VAL A 735 5.19 -3.44 0.17
N ALA A 736 3.99 -3.23 -0.40
CA ALA A 736 3.80 -2.38 -1.58
C ALA A 736 4.29 -0.93 -1.34
N SER A 737 4.21 -0.47 -0.09
CA SER A 737 4.86 0.76 0.40
C SER A 737 5.89 0.42 1.48
N PRO A 738 7.16 0.17 1.12
CA PRO A 738 8.18 -0.38 2.03
C PRO A 738 8.60 0.59 3.14
N GLY A 739 8.31 1.89 3.03
CA GLY A 739 8.50 2.86 4.12
C GLY A 739 7.38 2.85 5.17
N ALA A 740 6.28 2.15 4.89
CA ALA A 740 5.15 1.99 5.82
C ALA A 740 4.51 0.60 5.64
N PRO A 741 5.25 -0.49 5.92
CA PRO A 741 4.75 -1.85 5.77
C PRO A 741 3.58 -2.12 6.72
N VAL A 742 2.59 -2.88 6.26
CA VAL A 742 1.35 -3.17 7.01
C VAL A 742 1.25 -4.66 7.31
N LEU A 743 1.15 -5.06 8.57
CA LEU A 743 0.93 -6.45 8.94
C LEU A 743 -0.46 -6.91 8.45
N LEU A 744 -0.50 -7.87 7.53
CA LEU A 744 -1.72 -8.46 6.99
C LEU A 744 -2.21 -9.65 7.83
N ARG A 745 -1.28 -10.49 8.28
CA ARG A 745 -1.61 -11.74 8.98
C ARG A 745 -0.50 -12.10 9.97
N ARG A 746 -0.91 -12.65 11.11
CA ARG A 746 -0.02 -13.39 12.02
C ARG A 746 -0.70 -14.70 12.40
N ALA A 747 -0.02 -15.81 12.17
CA ALA A 747 -0.45 -17.15 12.53
C ALA A 747 0.60 -17.81 13.42
N ALA A 748 0.21 -18.82 14.21
CA ALA A 748 1.18 -19.65 14.92
C ALA A 748 2.17 -20.25 13.91
N ALA A 749 3.46 -20.30 14.28
CA ALA A 749 4.45 -20.92 13.41
C ALA A 749 4.01 -22.36 13.09
N PRO A 750 4.02 -22.78 11.81
CA PRO A 750 3.73 -24.16 11.47
C PRO A 750 4.67 -25.10 12.24
N GLU A 751 4.14 -26.23 12.71
CA GLU A 751 4.91 -27.28 13.38
C GLU A 751 5.84 -27.91 12.35
N ILE A 752 7.08 -27.40 12.31
CA ILE A 752 8.14 -27.86 11.42
C ILE A 752 8.91 -28.93 12.21
N GLN A 753 8.82 -30.20 11.79
CA GLN A 753 9.80 -31.22 12.21
C GLN A 753 11.20 -30.76 11.80
N ASP A 754 12.25 -31.14 12.55
CA ASP A 754 13.68 -30.81 12.35
C ASP A 754 14.28 -31.32 11.01
N GLU A 755 13.51 -31.24 9.94
CA GLU A 755 13.88 -31.46 8.57
C GLU A 755 14.40 -30.12 8.01
N LEU A 756 15.59 -30.20 7.44
CA LEU A 756 16.24 -29.17 6.65
C LEU A 756 15.19 -28.52 5.71
N LEU A 757 14.81 -27.24 5.88
CA LEU A 757 13.80 -26.58 5.02
C LEU A 757 14.45 -26.00 3.77
N ILE A 758 13.80 -26.01 2.60
CA ILE A 758 14.20 -25.19 1.44
C ILE A 758 13.40 -23.89 1.52
N SER A 759 14.06 -22.75 1.34
CA SER A 759 13.51 -21.41 1.55
C SER A 759 12.60 -20.89 0.42
N ASP A 760 12.13 -21.74 -0.49
CA ASP A 760 11.00 -21.46 -1.39
C ASP A 760 9.66 -22.01 -0.85
N GLY A 761 9.66 -22.55 0.37
CA GLY A 761 8.50 -23.23 0.97
C GLY A 761 8.39 -24.71 0.59
N ARG A 762 9.33 -25.27 -0.17
CA ARG A 762 9.41 -26.72 -0.42
C ARG A 762 10.24 -27.42 0.67
N ARG A 763 9.81 -28.63 1.06
CA ARG A 763 10.48 -29.45 2.08
C ARG A 763 11.66 -30.19 1.42
N LEU A 764 12.83 -30.31 2.07
CA LEU A 764 13.96 -31.10 1.52
C LEU A 764 13.59 -32.57 1.26
N GLY A 765 12.55 -33.10 1.93
CA GLY A 765 12.17 -34.50 1.88
C GLY A 765 11.49 -35.02 0.60
N VAL A 766 11.29 -34.20 -0.44
CA VAL A 766 10.58 -34.68 -1.66
C VAL A 766 11.53 -34.99 -2.83
N GLU A 767 12.74 -34.42 -2.90
CA GLU A 767 13.63 -34.58 -4.07
C GLU A 767 15.13 -34.82 -3.78
N ILE A 768 15.59 -34.86 -2.52
CA ILE A 768 17.02 -35.10 -2.19
C ILE A 768 17.17 -36.49 -1.53
N SER A 769 18.16 -37.27 -1.96
CA SER A 769 18.38 -38.61 -1.41
C SER A 769 18.94 -38.55 0.03
N PRO A 770 18.60 -39.49 0.92
CA PRO A 770 19.17 -39.56 2.28
C PRO A 770 20.70 -39.61 2.31
N GLU A 771 21.32 -40.07 1.23
CA GLU A 771 22.78 -40.09 1.07
C GLU A 771 23.35 -38.67 0.92
N VAL A 772 22.70 -37.81 0.14
CA VAL A 772 23.10 -36.41 -0.03
C VAL A 772 22.90 -35.63 1.28
N GLU A 773 21.81 -35.89 2.00
CA GLU A 773 21.58 -35.28 3.32
C GLU A 773 22.67 -35.66 4.33
N ALA A 774 23.04 -36.94 4.40
CA ALA A 774 24.12 -37.40 5.27
C ALA A 774 25.48 -36.78 4.89
N LYS A 775 25.75 -36.56 3.60
CA LYS A 775 26.97 -35.87 3.12
C LYS A 775 26.96 -34.39 3.53
N ILE A 776 25.84 -33.68 3.40
CA ILE A 776 25.70 -32.28 3.84
C ILE A 776 25.97 -32.15 5.34
N ARG A 777 25.35 -33.02 6.17
CA ARG A 777 25.54 -33.01 7.63
C ARG A 777 26.99 -33.27 8.05
N ARG A 778 27.76 -34.07 7.29
CA ARG A 778 29.20 -34.31 7.53
C ARG A 778 30.09 -33.13 7.11
N LEU A 779 29.65 -32.32 6.16
CA LEU A 779 30.42 -31.20 5.62
C LEU A 779 30.23 -29.90 6.41
N SER A 780 29.11 -29.75 7.12
CA SER A 780 28.81 -28.61 7.97
C SER A 780 29.59 -28.65 9.29
N VAL A 781 30.11 -27.50 9.73
CA VAL A 781 30.72 -27.34 11.07
C VAL A 781 29.64 -26.79 12.00
N GLY A 782 28.88 -27.69 12.65
CA GLY A 782 27.80 -27.35 13.59
C GLY A 782 26.40 -27.77 13.13
N GLU A 783 25.41 -27.57 14.01
CA GLU A 783 23.99 -27.93 13.76
C GLU A 783 23.27 -26.96 12.79
N ASP A 784 23.86 -25.80 12.50
CA ASP A 784 23.28 -24.74 11.66
C ASP A 784 23.49 -24.98 10.16
N VAL A 785 22.82 -25.99 9.61
CA VAL A 785 22.71 -26.12 8.15
C VAL A 785 21.70 -25.10 7.62
N ARG A 786 22.18 -23.99 7.06
CA ARG A 786 21.34 -22.89 6.54
C ARG A 786 21.22 -22.95 5.02
N THR A 787 20.13 -23.48 4.50
CA THR A 787 19.84 -23.50 3.06
C THR A 787 19.58 -22.09 2.54
N ALA A 788 20.39 -21.62 1.59
CA ALA A 788 20.25 -20.28 1.03
C ALA A 788 19.42 -20.33 -0.27
N THR A 789 18.30 -19.59 -0.32
CA THR A 789 17.51 -19.34 -1.56
C THR A 789 18.23 -18.41 -2.52
N LEU A 790 19.26 -17.74 -2.01
CA LEU A 790 20.04 -16.77 -2.73
C LEU A 790 21.52 -17.07 -2.52
N PRO A 791 22.33 -16.87 -3.57
CA PRO A 791 21.90 -16.54 -4.91
C PRO A 791 21.25 -17.72 -5.66
N ARG A 792 20.21 -17.44 -6.45
CA ARG A 792 19.77 -18.37 -7.49
C ARG A 792 20.86 -18.45 -8.55
N VAL A 793 21.71 -19.47 -8.49
CA VAL A 793 22.73 -19.73 -9.53
C VAL A 793 22.00 -20.25 -10.77
N GLY A 794 21.97 -19.47 -11.84
CA GLY A 794 21.34 -19.88 -13.08
C GLY A 794 21.94 -21.18 -13.60
N GLY A 795 21.12 -22.22 -13.76
CA GLY A 795 21.56 -23.53 -14.24
C GLY A 795 21.61 -24.63 -13.17
N LEU A 796 21.46 -24.31 -11.89
CA LEU A 796 21.33 -25.31 -10.81
C LEU A 796 19.85 -25.61 -10.52
N GLY A 797 19.53 -26.88 -10.32
CA GLY A 797 18.19 -27.31 -9.88
C GLY A 797 17.95 -27.03 -8.39
N SER A 798 18.95 -27.34 -7.56
CA SER A 798 18.93 -27.20 -6.10
C SER A 798 20.34 -26.89 -5.58
N SER A 799 20.48 -26.03 -4.56
CA SER A 799 21.78 -25.67 -3.98
C SER A 799 21.70 -25.45 -2.46
N ALA A 800 22.81 -25.64 -1.73
CA ALA A 800 22.92 -25.33 -0.30
C ALA A 800 24.18 -24.55 0.04
N LEU A 801 24.07 -23.53 0.88
CA LEU A 801 25.19 -22.76 1.42
C LEU A 801 25.52 -23.29 2.82
N LEU A 802 26.75 -23.70 3.08
CA LEU A 802 27.14 -24.35 4.33
C LEU A 802 28.30 -23.61 4.99
N PRO A 803 28.27 -23.44 6.33
CA PRO A 803 29.42 -22.95 7.07
C PRO A 803 30.53 -24.02 7.11
N ARG A 804 31.78 -23.58 6.96
CA ARG A 804 33.00 -24.40 6.92
C ARG A 804 34.06 -23.79 7.84
N GLU A 805 35.09 -24.56 8.20
CA GLU A 805 36.19 -24.06 9.05
C GLU A 805 36.92 -22.84 8.44
N ALA A 806 36.92 -22.72 7.11
CA ALA A 806 37.59 -21.67 6.35
C ALA A 806 36.64 -20.63 5.72
N GLY A 807 35.37 -20.58 6.13
CA GLY A 807 34.39 -19.62 5.59
C GLY A 807 33.04 -20.27 5.26
N TRP A 808 32.49 -19.97 4.07
CA TRP A 808 31.20 -20.51 3.62
C TRP A 808 31.30 -21.08 2.21
N SER A 809 30.60 -22.18 1.96
CA SER A 809 30.64 -22.87 0.66
C SER A 809 29.25 -23.16 0.12
N LEU A 810 29.00 -22.83 -1.15
CA LEU A 810 27.77 -23.14 -1.88
C LEU A 810 27.97 -24.45 -2.66
N PHE A 811 27.09 -25.43 -2.45
CA PHE A 811 27.11 -26.73 -3.10
C PHE A 811 25.93 -26.90 -4.06
N ASP A 812 26.17 -27.58 -5.18
CA ASP A 812 25.13 -28.10 -6.07
C ASP A 812 24.56 -29.41 -5.50
N LEU A 813 23.23 -29.44 -5.32
CA LEU A 813 22.50 -30.60 -4.80
C LEU A 813 21.79 -31.40 -5.89
N SER A 814 21.93 -31.01 -7.16
CA SER A 814 21.25 -31.67 -8.28
C SER A 814 21.86 -33.03 -8.66
N SER A 815 23.02 -33.38 -8.10
CA SER A 815 23.71 -34.65 -8.31
C SER A 815 24.04 -35.36 -6.99
N ALA A 816 24.24 -36.69 -7.02
CA ALA A 816 24.62 -37.48 -5.84
C ALA A 816 26.04 -37.15 -5.33
N ASP A 817 26.87 -36.55 -6.18
CA ASP A 817 28.20 -36.05 -5.84
C ASP A 817 28.12 -34.54 -5.62
N LEU A 818 28.21 -34.13 -4.34
CA LEU A 818 28.18 -32.72 -3.94
C LEU A 818 29.38 -32.00 -4.54
N ARG A 819 29.11 -31.08 -5.46
CA ARG A 819 30.13 -30.22 -6.06
C ARG A 819 30.09 -28.85 -5.40
N GLU A 820 31.24 -28.40 -4.91
CA GLU A 820 31.40 -27.02 -4.45
C GLU A 820 31.41 -26.06 -5.64
N MET A 821 30.48 -25.13 -5.64
CA MET A 821 30.26 -24.16 -6.70
C MET A 821 30.86 -22.81 -6.37
N GLN A 822 30.82 -22.39 -5.10
CA GLN A 822 31.39 -21.12 -4.65
C GLN A 822 31.96 -21.27 -3.24
N HIS A 823 33.07 -20.60 -2.99
CA HIS A 823 33.71 -20.48 -1.69
C HIS A 823 33.86 -19.01 -1.31
N PHE A 824 33.39 -18.63 -0.14
CA PHE A 824 33.48 -17.30 0.44
C PHE A 824 34.38 -17.36 1.67
N ASP A 825 35.39 -16.49 1.72
CA ASP A 825 36.32 -16.43 2.87
C ASP A 825 35.62 -15.85 4.13
N GLU A 826 34.49 -15.14 3.96
CA GLU A 826 33.66 -14.54 5.02
C GLU A 826 32.17 -14.90 4.83
N ASP A 827 31.31 -14.64 5.82
CA ASP A 827 29.85 -14.80 5.67
C ASP A 827 29.35 -13.92 4.51
N PRO A 828 28.76 -14.51 3.44
CA PRO A 828 28.30 -13.75 2.29
C PRO A 828 27.08 -12.87 2.62
N ARG A 829 26.53 -12.94 3.85
CA ARG A 829 25.39 -12.17 4.36
C ARG A 829 24.07 -12.42 3.61
N VAL A 830 24.05 -13.44 2.76
CA VAL A 830 22.87 -13.86 1.98
C VAL A 830 21.92 -14.71 2.83
N SER A 831 22.45 -15.38 3.87
CA SER A 831 21.73 -16.29 4.77
C SER A 831 20.57 -15.64 5.54
N HIS A 832 20.53 -14.30 5.58
CA HIS A 832 19.53 -13.52 6.30
C HIS A 832 18.80 -12.52 5.39
N ALA A 833 18.80 -12.73 4.07
CA ALA A 833 18.19 -11.80 3.12
C ALA A 833 17.16 -12.47 2.20
N ALA A 834 16.09 -11.75 1.90
CA ALA A 834 15.12 -12.10 0.86
C ALA A 834 15.10 -10.99 -0.20
N LEU A 835 14.93 -11.38 -1.48
CA LEU A 835 14.78 -10.45 -2.60
C LEU A 835 13.40 -10.62 -3.23
N GLY A 836 12.80 -9.50 -3.60
CA GLY A 836 11.58 -9.45 -4.38
C GLY A 836 11.63 -8.24 -5.29
N GLY A 837 12.00 -8.42 -6.55
CA GLY A 837 12.01 -7.34 -7.55
C GLY A 837 12.88 -6.15 -7.11
N ASP A 838 12.23 -5.01 -6.86
CA ASP A 838 12.86 -3.77 -6.38
C ASP A 838 13.01 -3.69 -4.85
N LEU A 839 12.67 -4.75 -4.11
CA LEU A 839 12.73 -4.79 -2.65
C LEU A 839 13.71 -5.85 -2.13
N MET A 840 14.27 -5.56 -0.96
CA MET A 840 15.05 -6.50 -0.15
C MET A 840 14.57 -6.45 1.30
N ALA A 841 14.54 -7.61 1.96
CA ALA A 841 14.36 -7.72 3.40
C ALA A 841 15.61 -8.38 4.01
N ARG A 842 16.17 -7.83 5.08
CA ARG A 842 17.35 -8.39 5.77
C ARG A 842 17.11 -8.52 7.27
N PHE A 843 17.26 -9.71 7.82
CA PHE A 843 17.23 -9.95 9.26
C PHE A 843 18.58 -9.60 9.91
N ASP A 844 18.51 -8.92 11.06
CA ASP A 844 19.63 -8.64 11.95
C ASP A 844 19.39 -9.34 13.29
N ALA A 845 20.08 -10.45 13.50
CA ALA A 845 19.93 -11.29 14.69
C ALA A 845 20.33 -10.54 15.97
N THR A 846 21.34 -9.68 15.90
CA THR A 846 21.78 -8.82 17.02
C THR A 846 20.68 -7.85 17.45
N ARG A 847 19.87 -7.37 16.50
CA ARG A 847 18.80 -6.39 16.76
C ARG A 847 17.41 -7.01 16.87
N GLY A 848 17.23 -8.28 16.57
CA GLY A 848 15.91 -8.93 16.54
C GLY A 848 14.93 -8.25 15.58
N SER A 849 15.42 -7.74 14.45
CA SER A 849 14.59 -6.98 13.50
C SER A 849 14.96 -7.24 12.05
N ILE A 850 14.01 -6.99 11.15
CA ILE A 850 14.18 -7.08 9.70
C ILE A 850 14.18 -5.66 9.11
N GLY A 851 15.27 -5.26 8.47
CA GLY A 851 15.30 -4.06 7.66
C GLY A 851 14.65 -4.31 6.30
N LEU A 852 13.73 -3.43 5.89
CA LEU A 852 13.20 -3.37 4.53
C LEU A 852 13.97 -2.32 3.73
N PHE A 853 14.32 -2.67 2.50
CA PHE A 853 15.06 -1.81 1.60
C PHE A 853 14.42 -1.79 0.22
N ARG A 854 14.65 -0.69 -0.50
CA ARG A 854 14.23 -0.51 -1.89
C ARG A 854 15.43 -0.20 -2.76
N VAL A 855 15.41 -0.68 -4.00
CA VAL A 855 16.40 -0.32 -5.03
C VAL A 855 16.42 1.19 -5.22
N ALA A 856 17.57 1.79 -4.94
CA ALA A 856 17.85 3.19 -5.20
C ALA A 856 18.57 3.36 -6.55
N GLN A 857 19.45 2.41 -6.89
CA GLN A 857 20.27 2.48 -8.10
C GLN A 857 20.57 1.08 -8.62
N VAL A 858 20.52 0.89 -9.94
CA VAL A 858 20.99 -0.33 -10.62
C VAL A 858 22.01 0.07 -11.68
N GLY A 859 23.17 -0.57 -11.64
CA GLY A 859 24.20 -0.51 -12.66
C GLY A 859 24.34 -1.83 -13.34
N GLU A 860 24.25 -1.85 -14.66
CA GLU A 860 24.57 -3.03 -15.46
C GLU A 860 25.96 -2.88 -16.05
N ILE A 861 26.74 -3.94 -15.94
CA ILE A 861 28.10 -4.04 -16.43
C ILE A 861 28.15 -5.24 -17.36
N HIS A 862 28.60 -5.02 -18.58
CA HIS A 862 28.69 -6.08 -19.57
C HIS A 862 30.09 -6.01 -20.17
N ALA A 863 30.91 -6.99 -19.83
CA ALA A 863 32.29 -7.10 -20.30
C ALA A 863 32.47 -8.50 -20.90
N PRO A 864 33.04 -8.69 -22.09
CA PRO A 864 33.56 -10.02 -22.42
C PRO A 864 34.57 -10.44 -21.34
N ALA A 865 34.55 -11.70 -20.90
CA ALA A 865 35.70 -12.28 -20.20
C ALA A 865 36.59 -12.84 -21.32
N GLU A 866 37.64 -12.13 -21.69
CA GLU A 866 38.66 -12.79 -22.51
C GLU A 866 39.43 -13.81 -21.69
#